data_AF-A0A1W2BUP8-F1
#
_entry.id   AF-A0A1W2BUP8-F1
#
_cell.length_a   1.000
_cell.length_b   1.000
_cell.length_c   1.000
_cell.angle_alpha   90.00
_cell.angle_beta   90.00
_cell.angle_gamma   90.00
#
_symmetry.space_group_name_H-M   'P 1'
#
loop_
_entity.id
_entity.type
_entity.pdbx_description
1 polymer ?
#
loop_
_entity_poly.entity_id
_entity_poly.type
_entity_poly.pdbx_seq_one_letter_code
_entity_poly.pdbx_strand_id
1 'polypeptide(L)'
;MKSAIACALVGTLCFPPFAPVATDVDISHDYGVFLGASPADIDYMKEYDTIVIDAQNFSADQIAQLKEGGHTVFSYINVGSVENFRPYYSEYEDLTFADYDNWPEERWVDVSEDEWQEFILDDLAPSILDKGVDGLFVDNADVYYVAAEEGLYDGDPEDIYYGLENILENLASMDTYVCINGGDTFVWEYKDRDGDLEDIMDAVNQESVFSAIEDYDNDIFGTADEGDHEYFTEYVEMCADECIDVYLLEYTTDADLISEIDAYCRDMEFAYYASPSVKLIAGEAESAGTGVVVPENTEVYAPESTEVSEPVEEPETYGVFLGAASDTHHLTAEDIEYMRNFDVIVIDAMYCSEEEIAALKEGGHTVWSYLNVGSLEDFREGYEEFLPYTFMDYDNWPEERWIDVSETAWQDHIISLANDLKAKGVEGFYIDNLDVYWVALNEDNEFVFDFAVDPDAIYDGIVNILDEINTDDTYIMINGGDTFVWAYEETGDISKIMDGVNQESVFSNIIDYDNDIFGTQDDADHDSYTEYVEMVGDAGLGVHLLEYTTDSAVIDQIDAYCDAHGYSYYVSSSIRLIAVSDPDEVNVFTEDDEDDEDDEEINLNDYDDVVLDDDYGDFDFYADVETEPEVIELDPADDNDEPVEVVVDDSDIAELESDADELDGLQDYGVFLGVTPDEETHYIDPSLIAYMRGYRTIVIDAQYYTADQIAALKEGGRTVLSYINIGSLEDFRDYYGDYAGITFAEYDNWPGEYWVDVSEDSWQDFILGEVAPSILAKGADGFFVDNVDVYYVALNEDHEFDFYRNVDANAVFDGVATILSGLQAMDAYVCINGGDTFVTAYYENGGNLSDVMDAVNQESVFSTIRDYDRNVFGTQSSGDHSWYMEYVQLVASQGLDVYLLEYTTDTNLIGQIDGYCDDHGFSYYASSTVQLLVND
;
A
#
# COMPACT_ATOMS: atom_id res chain seq x y z
N MET A 1 23.05 -34.11 45.35
CA MET A 1 23.85 -34.45 46.55
C MET A 1 24.37 -33.14 47.13
N LYS A 2 24.05 -32.83 48.41
CA LYS A 2 24.34 -31.57 49.17
C LYS A 2 23.40 -30.39 48.80
N SER A 3 22.80 -29.61 49.70
CA SER A 3 22.81 -29.56 51.17
C SER A 3 21.57 -28.77 51.64
N ALA A 4 20.94 -29.23 52.72
CA ALA A 4 19.89 -28.53 53.45
C ALA A 4 20.50 -27.71 54.61
N ILE A 5 19.98 -26.50 54.88
CA ILE A 5 19.97 -25.89 56.23
C ILE A 5 18.65 -25.13 56.44
N ALA A 6 17.96 -25.49 57.52
CA ALA A 6 16.72 -24.92 58.01
C ALA A 6 16.95 -23.72 58.96
N CYS A 7 15.92 -22.86 59.11
CA CYS A 7 15.64 -22.19 60.38
C CYS A 7 14.14 -21.85 60.51
N ALA A 8 13.65 -21.77 61.74
CA ALA A 8 12.30 -22.16 62.15
C ALA A 8 11.47 -21.03 62.81
N LEU A 9 10.14 -21.16 62.67
CA LEU A 9 9.02 -20.82 63.57
C LEU A 9 8.81 -19.38 64.08
N VAL A 10 7.59 -18.83 63.88
CA VAL A 10 6.50 -18.44 64.84
C VAL A 10 5.35 -17.86 63.96
N GLY A 11 4.05 -18.12 64.07
CA GLY A 11 3.18 -18.80 65.04
C GLY A 11 1.72 -18.64 64.58
N THR A 12 0.88 -19.60 64.94
CA THR A 12 -0.49 -19.83 64.47
C THR A 12 -1.52 -18.80 64.96
N LEU A 13 -2.37 -18.31 64.05
CA LEU A 13 -3.75 -17.89 64.33
C LEU A 13 -4.67 -18.53 63.28
N CYS A 14 -5.50 -19.48 63.71
CA CYS A 14 -6.55 -20.07 62.88
C CYS A 14 -7.71 -19.09 62.69
N PHE A 15 -8.04 -18.80 61.44
CA PHE A 15 -9.38 -18.43 60.97
C PHE A 15 -9.89 -19.57 60.05
N PRO A 16 -11.21 -19.75 59.86
CA PRO A 16 -11.76 -20.92 59.19
C PRO A 16 -11.34 -20.95 57.71
N PRO A 17 -11.31 -22.13 57.05
CA PRO A 17 -11.09 -22.15 55.61
C PRO A 17 -12.32 -21.52 54.96
N PHE A 18 -12.16 -20.32 54.40
CA PHE A 18 -12.97 -19.93 53.26
C PHE A 18 -12.50 -20.82 52.12
N ALA A 19 -13.42 -21.61 51.58
CA ALA A 19 -13.18 -22.25 50.31
C ALA A 19 -12.93 -21.13 49.28
N PRO A 20 -11.93 -21.24 48.40
CA PRO A 20 -11.90 -20.38 47.23
C PRO A 20 -13.21 -20.59 46.48
N VAL A 21 -13.93 -19.50 46.24
CA VAL A 21 -14.86 -19.48 45.11
C VAL A 21 -13.91 -19.42 43.92
N ALA A 22 -13.76 -20.54 43.23
CA ALA A 22 -13.26 -20.48 41.87
C ALA A 22 -14.29 -19.64 41.11
N THR A 23 -13.89 -18.46 40.67
CA THR A 23 -14.49 -17.87 39.49
C THR A 23 -14.11 -18.83 38.37
N ASP A 24 -15.07 -19.65 37.93
CA ASP A 24 -14.95 -20.34 36.64
C ASP A 24 -14.97 -19.19 35.61
N VAL A 25 -13.80 -18.65 35.27
CA VAL A 25 -13.62 -17.84 34.06
C VAL A 25 -13.62 -18.85 32.93
N ASP A 26 -14.52 -18.70 31.98
CA ASP A 26 -14.71 -19.64 30.87
C ASP A 26 -13.76 -19.26 29.73
N ILE A 27 -12.44 -19.33 30.00
CA ILE A 27 -11.40 -19.15 28.99
C ILE A 27 -11.45 -20.37 28.05
N SER A 28 -11.71 -20.10 26.78
CA SER A 28 -11.84 -21.09 25.70
C SER A 28 -10.69 -21.02 24.69
N HIS A 29 -9.92 -19.93 24.69
CA HIS A 29 -8.87 -19.61 23.73
C HIS A 29 -7.60 -19.12 24.42
N ASP A 30 -6.42 -19.49 23.92
CA ASP A 30 -5.15 -19.16 24.61
C ASP A 30 -4.61 -17.77 24.20
N TYR A 31 -4.92 -17.30 22.99
CA TYR A 31 -4.38 -16.06 22.42
C TYR A 31 -5.39 -15.35 21.51
N GLY A 32 -5.45 -14.02 21.59
CA GLY A 32 -6.25 -13.18 20.71
C GLY A 32 -5.68 -11.78 20.55
N VAL A 33 -5.81 -11.22 19.34
CA VAL A 33 -5.29 -9.89 19.00
C VAL A 33 -6.46 -8.97 18.67
N PHE A 34 -6.54 -7.83 19.36
CA PHE A 34 -7.68 -6.93 19.34
C PHE A 34 -7.24 -5.46 19.28
N LEU A 35 -6.47 -5.09 18.26
CA LEU A 35 -5.90 -3.74 18.15
C LEU A 35 -6.96 -2.66 17.92
N GLY A 36 -8.00 -2.96 17.13
CA GLY A 36 -9.14 -2.06 16.90
C GLY A 36 -10.15 -2.00 18.06
N ALA A 37 -9.91 -2.70 19.17
CA ALA A 37 -10.87 -2.77 20.26
C ALA A 37 -10.81 -1.54 21.19
N SER A 38 -11.99 -1.10 21.60
CA SER A 38 -12.20 -0.04 22.59
C SER A 38 -12.58 -0.63 23.95
N PRO A 39 -12.71 0.20 25.00
CA PRO A 39 -13.25 -0.26 26.28
C PRO A 39 -14.67 -0.83 26.24
N ALA A 40 -15.44 -0.56 25.18
CA ALA A 40 -16.77 -1.17 25.00
C ALA A 40 -16.66 -2.68 24.70
N ASP A 41 -15.52 -3.12 24.18
CA ASP A 41 -15.32 -4.44 23.57
C ASP A 41 -14.71 -5.47 24.53
N ILE A 42 -14.45 -5.06 25.78
CA ILE A 42 -13.93 -5.92 26.86
C ILE A 42 -14.70 -7.24 27.01
N ASP A 43 -16.00 -7.22 26.69
CA ASP A 43 -16.85 -8.40 26.82
C ASP A 43 -16.49 -9.54 25.85
N TYR A 44 -15.92 -9.22 24.69
CA TYR A 44 -15.48 -10.20 23.66
C TYR A 44 -14.15 -10.87 24.03
N MET A 45 -13.32 -10.21 24.82
CA MET A 45 -12.00 -10.71 25.25
C MET A 45 -12.08 -11.76 26.36
N LYS A 46 -13.24 -11.91 27.02
CA LYS A 46 -13.44 -12.77 28.21
C LYS A 46 -13.05 -14.23 28.01
N GLU A 47 -13.10 -14.69 26.77
CA GLU A 47 -12.85 -16.06 26.38
C GLU A 47 -11.36 -16.36 26.10
N TYR A 48 -10.48 -15.34 26.13
CA TYR A 48 -9.07 -15.45 25.80
C TYR A 48 -8.17 -15.41 27.04
N ASP A 49 -7.07 -16.18 27.07
CA ASP A 49 -6.08 -16.13 28.17
C ASP A 49 -5.12 -14.96 28.00
N THR A 50 -4.46 -14.87 26.84
CA THR A 50 -3.59 -13.76 26.47
C THR A 50 -4.29 -12.89 25.43
N ILE A 51 -4.30 -11.58 25.67
CA ILE A 51 -4.89 -10.60 24.76
C ILE A 51 -3.87 -9.51 24.39
N VAL A 52 -3.86 -9.14 23.12
CA VAL A 52 -3.13 -7.97 22.61
C VAL A 52 -4.14 -6.87 22.33
N ILE A 53 -3.92 -5.68 22.87
CA ILE A 53 -4.78 -4.50 22.65
C ILE A 53 -3.91 -3.24 22.49
N ASP A 54 -4.44 -2.18 21.90
CA ASP A 54 -3.82 -0.86 22.05
C ASP A 54 -4.17 -0.26 23.42
N ALA A 55 -3.32 -0.51 24.43
CA ALA A 55 -3.58 -0.03 25.78
C ALA A 55 -3.53 1.50 25.88
N GLN A 56 -3.09 2.25 24.86
CA GLN A 56 -3.15 3.71 24.85
C GLN A 56 -4.60 4.20 24.94
N ASN A 57 -5.55 3.44 24.37
CA ASN A 57 -7.00 3.69 24.40
C ASN A 57 -7.68 3.29 25.71
N PHE A 58 -6.95 2.66 26.63
CA PHE A 58 -7.49 2.15 27.90
C PHE A 58 -6.89 2.88 29.10
N SER A 59 -7.69 3.01 30.16
CA SER A 59 -7.24 3.47 31.47
C SER A 59 -6.63 2.32 32.29
N ALA A 60 -5.77 2.66 33.26
CA ALA A 60 -5.19 1.68 34.17
C ALA A 60 -6.24 0.87 34.96
N ASP A 61 -7.41 1.46 35.26
CA ASP A 61 -8.51 0.76 35.92
C ASP A 61 -9.16 -0.29 34.99
N GLN A 62 -9.24 -0.01 33.68
CA GLN A 62 -9.75 -0.96 32.67
C GLN A 62 -8.73 -2.09 32.42
N ILE A 63 -7.44 -1.78 32.33
CA ILE A 63 -6.39 -2.81 32.27
C ILE A 63 -6.44 -3.70 33.52
N ALA A 64 -6.60 -3.10 34.72
CA ALA A 64 -6.77 -3.88 35.94
C ALA A 64 -8.02 -4.76 35.92
N GLN A 65 -9.13 -4.30 35.32
CA GLN A 65 -10.34 -5.10 35.16
C GLN A 65 -10.12 -6.32 34.26
N LEU A 66 -9.40 -6.16 33.13
CA LEU A 66 -9.04 -7.27 32.25
C LEU A 66 -8.19 -8.30 33.01
N LYS A 67 -7.19 -7.85 33.77
CA LYS A 67 -6.34 -8.73 34.59
C LYS A 67 -7.09 -9.41 35.73
N GLU A 68 -8.04 -8.73 36.37
CA GLU A 68 -8.95 -9.35 37.35
C GLU A 68 -9.88 -10.39 36.70
N GLY A 69 -10.17 -10.22 35.41
CA GLY A 69 -10.85 -11.19 34.55
C GLY A 69 -10.04 -12.47 34.30
N GLY A 70 -8.73 -12.43 34.53
CA GLY A 70 -7.82 -13.56 34.36
C GLY A 70 -6.89 -13.43 33.15
N HIS A 71 -6.99 -12.34 32.39
CA HIS A 71 -6.20 -12.13 31.17
C HIS A 71 -4.74 -11.75 31.46
N THR A 72 -3.83 -12.25 30.64
CA THR A 72 -2.50 -11.67 30.40
C THR A 72 -2.66 -10.61 29.32
N VAL A 73 -2.24 -9.37 29.58
CA VAL A 73 -2.51 -8.23 28.68
C VAL A 73 -1.20 -7.72 28.08
N PHE A 74 -1.04 -7.83 26.76
CA PHE A 74 0.02 -7.17 26.02
C PHE A 74 -0.51 -5.89 25.38
N SER A 75 0.28 -4.82 25.42
CA SER A 75 -0.06 -3.58 24.73
C SER A 75 0.69 -3.47 23.43
N TYR A 76 -0.01 -3.11 22.36
CA TYR A 76 0.59 -2.54 21.16
C TYR A 76 1.52 -1.38 21.51
N ILE A 77 2.69 -1.36 20.87
CA ILE A 77 3.60 -0.22 20.80
C ILE A 77 4.31 -0.26 19.44
N ASN A 78 4.17 0.81 18.67
CA ASN A 78 4.86 1.00 17.42
C ASN A 78 6.26 1.59 17.68
N VAL A 79 7.31 0.99 17.11
CA VAL A 79 8.69 1.48 17.27
C VAL A 79 9.35 1.92 15.98
N GLY A 80 8.84 1.48 14.82
CA GLY A 80 9.44 1.73 13.51
C GLY A 80 8.70 2.74 12.65
N SER A 81 7.50 3.13 13.05
CA SER A 81 6.68 4.10 12.34
C SER A 81 5.85 4.92 13.33
N VAL A 82 5.15 5.93 12.81
CA VAL A 82 4.28 6.79 13.60
C VAL A 82 2.97 7.02 12.84
N GLU A 83 1.86 6.75 13.51
CA GLU A 83 0.54 6.94 12.94
C GLU A 83 0.05 8.38 13.16
N ASN A 84 -0.54 8.99 12.14
CA ASN A 84 -0.89 10.41 12.11
C ASN A 84 -2.00 10.81 13.11
N PHE A 85 -2.78 9.82 13.56
CA PHE A 85 -3.78 9.98 14.61
C PHE A 85 -3.18 9.96 16.02
N ARG A 86 -1.90 9.59 16.20
CA ARG A 86 -1.26 9.61 17.51
C ARG A 86 -1.17 11.06 18.01
N PRO A 87 -1.46 11.33 19.30
CA PRO A 87 -1.39 12.68 19.85
C PRO A 87 0.02 13.28 19.83
N TYR A 88 1.04 12.46 19.56
CA TYR A 88 2.44 12.84 19.45
C TYR A 88 2.97 12.88 18.00
N TYR A 89 2.13 12.62 16.98
CA TYR A 89 2.58 12.59 15.58
C TYR A 89 3.30 13.88 15.16
N SER A 90 2.67 15.05 15.35
CA SER A 90 3.26 16.35 14.97
C SER A 90 4.58 16.70 15.67
N GLU A 91 4.96 15.99 16.74
CA GLU A 91 6.26 16.18 17.40
C GLU A 91 7.38 15.39 16.71
N TYR A 92 7.04 14.29 16.03
CA TYR A 92 7.98 13.37 15.39
C TYR A 92 7.77 13.21 13.87
N GLU A 93 6.81 13.91 13.26
CA GLU A 93 6.53 13.85 11.82
C GLU A 93 7.77 14.19 10.96
N ASP A 94 8.61 15.11 11.44
CA ASP A 94 9.87 15.51 10.79
C ASP A 94 10.94 14.38 10.79
N LEU A 95 10.73 13.30 11.55
CA LEU A 95 11.63 12.13 11.59
C LEU A 95 11.19 11.02 10.61
N THR A 96 10.07 11.21 9.91
CA THR A 96 9.56 10.23 8.95
C THR A 96 10.36 10.26 7.64
N PHE A 97 10.58 9.09 7.01
CA PHE A 97 11.36 8.99 5.77
C PHE A 97 10.65 8.32 4.61
N ALA A 98 9.58 7.54 4.85
CA ALA A 98 8.78 6.90 3.82
C ALA A 98 7.33 6.74 4.25
N ASP A 99 6.43 6.62 3.28
CA ASP A 99 5.02 6.31 3.51
C ASP A 99 4.86 4.80 3.82
N TYR A 100 3.80 4.44 4.55
CA TYR A 100 3.56 3.07 4.97
C TYR A 100 2.55 2.38 4.03
N ASP A 101 2.92 1.23 3.48
CA ASP A 101 2.08 0.51 2.52
C ASP A 101 0.78 0.01 3.15
N ASN A 102 -0.35 0.20 2.45
CA ASN A 102 -1.71 -0.16 2.86
C ASN A 102 -2.27 0.61 4.09
N TRP A 103 -1.48 1.52 4.68
CA TRP A 103 -1.87 2.33 5.84
C TRP A 103 -1.43 3.79 5.63
N PRO A 104 -2.14 4.57 4.80
CA PRO A 104 -1.74 5.94 4.43
C PRO A 104 -1.66 6.90 5.63
N GLU A 105 -2.30 6.55 6.74
CA GLU A 105 -2.20 7.26 8.01
C GLU A 105 -0.90 7.02 8.77
N GLU A 106 -0.05 6.11 8.31
CA GLU A 106 1.16 5.69 8.98
C GLU A 106 2.40 6.01 8.12
N ARG A 107 3.51 6.34 8.78
CA ARG A 107 4.76 6.67 8.11
C ARG A 107 5.96 6.07 8.83
N TRP A 108 6.92 5.54 8.08
CA TRP A 108 8.17 4.99 8.60
C TRP A 108 9.03 6.07 9.24
N VAL A 109 9.58 5.79 10.42
CA VAL A 109 10.36 6.74 11.23
C VAL A 109 11.83 6.33 11.26
N ASP A 110 12.73 7.32 11.16
CA ASP A 110 14.17 7.10 11.38
C ASP A 110 14.44 6.77 12.85
N VAL A 111 14.48 5.47 13.15
CA VAL A 111 14.71 4.97 14.51
C VAL A 111 16.13 5.19 15.02
N SER A 112 17.06 5.67 14.17
CA SER A 112 18.41 6.05 14.60
C SER A 112 18.45 7.37 15.35
N GLU A 113 17.40 8.19 15.24
CA GLU A 113 17.32 9.50 15.86
C GLU A 113 17.17 9.43 17.40
N ASP A 114 18.05 10.14 18.10
CA ASP A 114 18.11 10.16 19.57
C ASP A 114 16.76 10.60 20.19
N GLU A 115 16.05 11.53 19.54
CA GLU A 115 14.77 12.09 20.01
C GLU A 115 13.65 11.04 19.97
N TRP A 116 13.61 10.20 18.92
CA TRP A 116 12.67 9.08 18.83
C TRP A 116 12.96 8.01 19.89
N GLN A 117 14.24 7.63 20.03
CA GLN A 117 14.64 6.62 21.02
C GLN A 117 14.36 7.09 22.46
N GLU A 118 14.65 8.35 22.78
CA GLU A 118 14.31 8.93 24.09
C GLU A 118 12.79 8.91 24.32
N PHE A 119 11.98 9.25 23.32
CA PHE A 119 10.52 9.19 23.43
C PHE A 119 9.99 7.78 23.71
N ILE A 120 10.39 6.80 22.90
CA ILE A 120 9.93 5.41 23.05
C ILE A 120 10.32 4.85 24.42
N LEU A 121 11.58 5.06 24.84
CA LEU A 121 12.16 4.42 26.03
C LEU A 121 11.87 5.15 27.35
N ASP A 122 11.82 6.48 27.35
CA ASP A 122 11.65 7.26 28.57
C ASP A 122 10.20 7.71 28.81
N ASP A 123 9.38 7.81 27.76
CA ASP A 123 8.00 8.31 27.85
C ASP A 123 6.95 7.27 27.45
N LEU A 124 6.94 6.77 26.20
CA LEU A 124 5.86 5.93 25.68
C LEU A 124 5.77 4.58 26.39
N ALA A 125 6.82 3.75 26.32
CA ALA A 125 6.82 2.43 26.95
C ALA A 125 6.58 2.50 28.48
N PRO A 126 7.24 3.40 29.25
CA PRO A 126 6.92 3.57 30.67
C PRO A 126 5.46 3.97 30.93
N SER A 127 4.86 4.82 30.08
CA SER A 127 3.46 5.23 30.24
C SER A 127 2.48 4.08 30.06
N ILE A 128 2.77 3.17 29.12
CA ILE A 128 2.01 1.95 28.86
C ILE A 128 2.18 0.96 30.03
N LEU A 129 3.43 0.69 30.45
CA LEU A 129 3.74 -0.20 31.56
C LEU A 129 3.15 0.28 32.89
N ASP A 130 3.10 1.60 33.12
CA ASP A 130 2.47 2.19 34.31
C ASP A 130 0.95 1.94 34.40
N LYS A 131 0.28 1.60 33.27
CA LYS A 131 -1.13 1.15 33.27
C LYS A 131 -1.28 -0.28 33.81
N GLY A 132 -0.19 -1.03 33.90
CA GLY A 132 -0.12 -2.35 34.52
C GLY A 132 -0.31 -3.53 33.57
N VAL A 133 -0.02 -3.35 32.28
CA VAL A 133 0.04 -4.44 31.29
C VAL A 133 1.16 -5.45 31.65
N ASP A 134 1.11 -6.65 31.08
CA ASP A 134 2.08 -7.73 31.31
C ASP A 134 3.23 -7.74 30.30
N GLY A 135 3.03 -7.14 29.13
CA GLY A 135 4.02 -7.10 28.06
C GLY A 135 3.76 -6.01 27.03
N LEU A 136 4.74 -5.84 26.16
CA LEU A 136 4.71 -4.97 24.99
C LEU A 136 4.69 -5.85 23.73
N PHE A 137 3.70 -5.62 22.89
CA PHE A 137 3.59 -6.15 21.54
C PHE A 137 4.20 -5.09 20.61
N VAL A 138 5.46 -5.30 20.26
CA VAL A 138 6.29 -4.34 19.54
C VAL A 138 6.09 -4.52 18.06
N ASP A 139 5.57 -3.50 17.40
CA ASP A 139 5.26 -3.53 15.97
C ASP A 139 6.27 -2.77 15.13
N ASN A 140 6.29 -3.08 13.83
CA ASN A 140 7.05 -2.37 12.79
C ASN A 140 8.57 -2.41 12.97
N ALA A 141 9.08 -3.53 13.46
CA ALA A 141 10.51 -3.85 13.38
C ALA A 141 11.01 -3.97 11.92
N ASP A 142 10.09 -4.12 10.97
CA ASP A 142 10.35 -4.14 9.53
C ASP A 142 10.84 -2.79 8.97
N VAL A 143 10.87 -1.72 9.78
CA VAL A 143 11.55 -0.46 9.45
C VAL A 143 13.00 -0.67 8.99
N TYR A 144 13.67 -1.72 9.48
CA TYR A 144 15.00 -2.09 9.00
C TYR A 144 14.98 -2.66 7.58
N TYR A 145 13.98 -3.49 7.25
CA TYR A 145 13.78 -3.99 5.89
C TYR A 145 13.51 -2.83 4.93
N VAL A 146 12.58 -1.94 5.28
CA VAL A 146 12.21 -0.77 4.46
C VAL A 146 13.38 0.20 4.29
N ALA A 147 14.13 0.48 5.35
CA ALA A 147 15.32 1.33 5.22
C ALA A 147 16.42 0.68 4.36
N ALA A 148 16.50 -0.65 4.34
CA ALA A 148 17.45 -1.38 3.52
C ALA A 148 17.02 -1.51 2.04
N GLU A 149 15.82 -1.04 1.69
CA GLU A 149 15.32 -0.96 0.33
C GLU A 149 15.84 0.29 -0.40
N GLU A 150 16.14 0.17 -1.69
CA GLU A 150 16.72 1.29 -2.44
C GLU A 150 15.71 2.41 -2.66
N GLY A 151 16.09 3.63 -2.26
CA GLY A 151 15.35 4.85 -2.61
C GLY A 151 14.33 5.33 -1.58
N LEU A 152 14.06 4.57 -0.53
CA LEU A 152 13.14 4.97 0.54
C LEU A 152 13.83 5.69 1.71
N TYR A 153 15.09 5.36 2.01
CA TYR A 153 15.85 5.98 3.10
C TYR A 153 17.11 6.69 2.59
N ASP A 154 17.21 7.99 2.86
CA ASP A 154 18.34 8.84 2.48
C ASP A 154 19.62 8.59 3.32
N GLY A 155 19.52 7.81 4.40
CA GLY A 155 20.60 7.51 5.36
C GLY A 155 21.33 6.18 5.12
N ASP A 156 22.16 5.76 6.09
CA ASP A 156 22.81 4.44 6.07
C ASP A 156 21.89 3.44 6.81
N PRO A 157 21.39 2.36 6.17
CA PRO A 157 20.49 1.40 6.83
C PRO A 157 21.10 0.73 8.09
N GLU A 158 22.44 0.75 8.23
CA GLU A 158 23.09 0.36 9.50
C GLU A 158 22.68 1.24 10.67
N ASP A 159 22.41 2.53 10.46
CA ASP A 159 21.98 3.45 11.52
C ASP A 159 20.59 3.05 12.05
N ILE A 160 19.67 2.64 11.15
CA ILE A 160 18.36 2.07 11.50
C ILE A 160 18.52 0.75 12.24
N TYR A 161 19.41 -0.14 11.78
CA TYR A 161 19.73 -1.39 12.47
C TYR A 161 20.15 -1.16 13.94
N TYR A 162 21.13 -0.28 14.17
CA TYR A 162 21.62 -0.01 15.53
C TYR A 162 20.61 0.79 16.37
N GLY A 163 19.80 1.64 15.75
CA GLY A 163 18.70 2.33 16.41
C GLY A 163 17.66 1.35 16.95
N LEU A 164 17.20 0.44 16.09
CA LEU A 164 16.24 -0.60 16.45
C LEU A 164 16.81 -1.59 17.47
N GLU A 165 18.07 -2.03 17.31
CA GLU A 165 18.79 -2.83 18.32
C GLU A 165 18.76 -2.15 19.69
N ASN A 166 19.10 -0.86 19.75
CA ASN A 166 19.11 -0.12 21.01
C ASN A 166 17.71 -0.01 21.62
N ILE A 167 16.66 0.25 20.84
CA ILE A 167 15.28 0.28 21.35
C ILE A 167 14.92 -1.07 21.97
N LEU A 168 15.08 -2.16 21.22
CA LEU A 168 14.65 -3.50 21.64
C LEU A 168 15.43 -4.01 22.85
N GLU A 169 16.76 -3.87 22.88
CA GLU A 169 17.57 -4.26 24.04
C GLU A 169 17.15 -3.50 25.31
N ASN A 170 16.81 -2.21 25.18
CA ASN A 170 16.38 -1.42 26.33
C ASN A 170 14.97 -1.79 26.76
N LEU A 171 14.03 -2.06 25.85
CA LEU A 171 12.69 -2.57 26.18
C LEU A 171 12.76 -3.91 26.90
N ALA A 172 13.53 -4.88 26.40
CA ALA A 172 13.76 -6.18 27.05
C ALA A 172 14.36 -6.03 28.46
N SER A 173 15.11 -4.96 28.70
CA SER A 173 15.67 -4.66 30.02
C SER A 173 14.66 -4.11 31.05
N MET A 174 13.43 -3.75 30.65
CA MET A 174 12.44 -3.03 31.48
C MET A 174 11.65 -3.89 32.48
N ASP A 175 12.02 -5.15 32.75
CA ASP A 175 11.22 -6.10 33.58
C ASP A 175 9.78 -6.23 33.03
N THR A 176 9.66 -6.26 31.70
CA THR A 176 8.44 -6.49 30.92
C THR A 176 8.65 -7.68 30.00
N TYR A 177 7.57 -8.26 29.48
CA TYR A 177 7.62 -9.24 28.39
C TYR A 177 7.62 -8.51 27.04
N VAL A 178 8.48 -8.86 26.10
CA VAL A 178 8.58 -8.25 24.77
C VAL A 178 8.23 -9.26 23.68
N CYS A 179 7.15 -9.00 22.96
CA CYS A 179 6.68 -9.79 21.83
C CYS A 179 6.84 -8.96 20.56
N ILE A 180 7.80 -9.30 19.69
CA ILE A 180 7.97 -8.61 18.40
C ILE A 180 6.94 -9.14 17.41
N ASN A 181 6.24 -8.26 16.70
CA ASN A 181 5.38 -8.61 15.58
C ASN A 181 6.20 -8.55 14.28
N GLY A 182 6.24 -9.64 13.51
CA GLY A 182 7.04 -9.74 12.28
C GLY A 182 8.54 -9.56 12.56
N GLY A 183 9.17 -8.59 11.88
CA GLY A 183 10.56 -8.20 12.11
C GLY A 183 11.59 -9.23 11.63
N ASP A 184 11.20 -10.15 10.77
CA ASP A 184 11.97 -11.33 10.38
C ASP A 184 13.36 -10.96 9.82
N THR A 185 13.43 -9.94 8.96
CA THR A 185 14.68 -9.48 8.33
C THR A 185 15.65 -8.97 9.39
N PHE A 186 15.16 -8.18 10.36
CA PHE A 186 15.99 -7.69 11.46
C PHE A 186 16.43 -8.81 12.39
N VAL A 187 15.52 -9.72 12.75
CA VAL A 187 15.80 -10.82 13.69
C VAL A 187 16.81 -11.81 13.10
N TRP A 188 16.71 -12.13 11.81
CA TRP A 188 17.71 -12.94 11.10
C TRP A 188 19.07 -12.26 11.10
N GLU A 189 19.13 -10.97 10.74
CA GLU A 189 20.38 -10.21 10.72
C GLU A 189 21.01 -10.12 12.12
N TYR A 190 20.20 -9.86 13.16
CA TYR A 190 20.67 -9.83 14.55
C TYR A 190 21.28 -11.16 14.98
N LYS A 191 20.63 -12.28 14.62
CA LYS A 191 21.16 -13.62 14.84
C LYS A 191 22.46 -13.88 14.07
N ASP A 192 22.52 -13.48 12.81
CA ASP A 192 23.68 -13.68 11.94
C ASP A 192 24.91 -12.86 12.41
N ARG A 193 24.67 -11.76 13.11
CA ARG A 193 25.68 -10.98 13.83
C ARG A 193 26.11 -11.59 15.18
N ASP A 194 25.75 -12.86 15.43
CA ASP A 194 25.98 -13.60 16.69
C ASP A 194 25.23 -13.00 17.91
N GLY A 195 24.10 -12.32 17.68
CA GLY A 195 23.20 -11.83 18.73
C GLY A 195 22.41 -12.96 19.43
N ASP A 196 22.03 -12.75 20.69
CA ASP A 196 21.19 -13.67 21.47
C ASP A 196 19.76 -13.13 21.47
N LEU A 197 18.78 -13.86 20.93
CA LEU A 197 17.42 -13.33 20.75
C LEU A 197 16.78 -12.95 22.10
N GLU A 198 17.17 -13.61 23.20
CA GLU A 198 16.75 -13.26 24.57
C GLU A 198 17.20 -11.84 25.00
N ASP A 199 18.17 -11.22 24.30
CA ASP A 199 18.63 -9.86 24.59
C ASP A 199 17.66 -8.80 24.02
N ILE A 200 16.80 -9.14 23.05
CA ILE A 200 15.89 -8.20 22.37
C ILE A 200 14.40 -8.57 22.48
N MET A 201 14.05 -9.83 22.72
CA MET A 201 12.66 -10.29 22.80
C MET A 201 12.46 -11.53 23.66
N ASP A 202 11.24 -11.71 24.18
CA ASP A 202 10.77 -12.93 24.84
C ASP A 202 9.89 -13.79 23.90
N ALA A 203 9.23 -13.15 22.94
CA ALA A 203 8.31 -13.78 22.00
C ALA A 203 8.35 -13.15 20.60
N VAL A 204 7.84 -13.90 19.63
CA VAL A 204 7.50 -13.41 18.30
C VAL A 204 6.02 -13.71 17.99
N ASN A 205 5.33 -12.74 17.39
CA ASN A 205 4.07 -12.92 16.68
C ASN A 205 4.36 -12.80 15.18
N GLN A 206 3.89 -13.73 14.35
CA GLN A 206 4.05 -13.64 12.90
C GLN A 206 2.69 -13.51 12.20
N GLU A 207 2.62 -12.53 11.31
CA GLU A 207 1.51 -12.21 10.41
C GLU A 207 2.02 -12.27 8.96
N SER A 208 1.58 -13.16 8.07
CA SER A 208 0.85 -14.42 8.31
C SER A 208 1.72 -15.60 7.86
N VAL A 209 1.48 -16.81 8.39
CA VAL A 209 2.26 -18.01 8.02
C VAL A 209 1.48 -18.94 7.09
N PHE A 210 0.16 -19.05 7.26
CA PHE A 210 -0.68 -19.98 6.49
C PHE A 210 -1.70 -19.25 5.61
N SER A 211 -2.10 -18.06 6.01
CA SER A 211 -3.05 -17.21 5.29
C SER A 211 -2.33 -16.05 4.60
N ALA A 212 -3.04 -15.41 3.68
CA ALA A 212 -2.60 -14.18 3.04
C ALA A 212 -3.78 -13.21 3.01
N ILE A 213 -3.49 -11.91 3.13
CA ILE A 213 -4.47 -10.87 2.85
C ILE A 213 -4.41 -10.62 1.35
N GLU A 214 -5.48 -10.97 0.64
CA GLU A 214 -5.62 -10.71 -0.80
C GLU A 214 -6.17 -9.29 -1.06
N ASP A 215 -6.92 -8.75 -0.11
CA ASP A 215 -7.50 -7.41 -0.15
C ASP A 215 -7.64 -6.88 1.28
N TYR A 216 -6.86 -5.84 1.61
CA TYR A 216 -6.80 -5.24 2.95
C TYR A 216 -8.10 -4.50 3.30
N ASP A 217 -8.77 -3.91 2.31
CA ASP A 217 -9.95 -3.08 2.52
C ASP A 217 -11.22 -3.92 2.69
N ASN A 218 -11.28 -5.06 1.99
CA ASN A 218 -12.46 -5.91 1.91
C ASN A 218 -12.39 -7.19 2.77
N ASP A 219 -11.37 -7.33 3.63
CA ASP A 219 -11.13 -8.52 4.44
C ASP A 219 -11.15 -9.82 3.60
N ILE A 220 -10.57 -9.78 2.39
CA ILE A 220 -10.49 -10.95 1.51
C ILE A 220 -9.20 -11.68 1.83
N PHE A 221 -9.37 -12.94 2.24
CA PHE A 221 -8.26 -13.76 2.67
C PHE A 221 -8.06 -15.00 1.81
N GLY A 222 -6.80 -15.20 1.46
CA GLY A 222 -6.29 -16.34 0.74
C GLY A 222 -5.53 -17.32 1.63
N THR A 223 -4.91 -18.30 0.97
CA THR A 223 -3.85 -19.12 1.59
C THR A 223 -2.52 -18.51 1.19
N ALA A 224 -1.56 -18.46 2.11
CA ALA A 224 -0.19 -18.09 1.81
C ALA A 224 0.34 -18.94 0.64
N ASP A 225 1.12 -18.33 -0.26
CA ASP A 225 1.79 -19.10 -1.29
C ASP A 225 2.86 -20.02 -0.68
N GLU A 226 3.33 -20.98 -1.46
CA GLU A 226 4.24 -22.01 -0.95
C GLU A 226 5.58 -21.41 -0.46
N GLY A 227 6.02 -20.30 -1.05
CA GLY A 227 7.26 -19.61 -0.68
C GLY A 227 7.14 -18.89 0.66
N ASP A 228 6.14 -18.03 0.81
CA ASP A 228 5.89 -17.30 2.06
C ASP A 228 5.58 -18.26 3.21
N HIS A 229 4.77 -19.29 2.94
CA HIS A 229 4.49 -20.32 3.93
C HIS A 229 5.76 -21.06 4.39
N GLU A 230 6.65 -21.46 3.46
CA GLU A 230 7.91 -22.13 3.79
C GLU A 230 8.84 -21.19 4.58
N TYR A 231 9.00 -19.96 4.11
CA TYR A 231 9.89 -18.97 4.72
C TYR A 231 9.46 -18.59 6.15
N PHE A 232 8.20 -18.20 6.35
CA PHE A 232 7.73 -17.81 7.67
C PHE A 232 7.61 -19.01 8.62
N THR A 233 7.39 -20.22 8.10
CA THR A 233 7.53 -21.45 8.90
C THR A 233 8.97 -21.62 9.40
N GLU A 234 9.97 -21.46 8.53
CA GLU A 234 11.38 -21.54 8.94
C GLU A 234 11.75 -20.46 9.97
N TYR A 235 11.23 -19.24 9.80
CA TYR A 235 11.42 -18.13 10.74
C TYR A 235 10.87 -18.46 12.13
N VAL A 236 9.59 -18.84 12.24
CA VAL A 236 8.98 -19.11 13.56
C VAL A 236 9.55 -20.37 14.21
N GLU A 237 9.94 -21.38 13.44
CA GLU A 237 10.65 -22.57 13.96
C GLU A 237 12.04 -22.21 14.50
N MET A 238 12.77 -21.31 13.83
CA MET A 238 14.05 -20.81 14.31
C MET A 238 13.92 -20.07 15.65
N CYS A 239 12.93 -19.18 15.77
CA CYS A 239 12.64 -18.49 17.02
C CYS A 239 12.33 -19.49 18.15
N ALA A 240 11.48 -20.49 17.88
CA ALA A 240 11.16 -21.54 18.85
C ALA A 240 12.39 -22.37 19.26
N ASP A 241 13.30 -22.67 18.32
CA ASP A 241 14.54 -23.40 18.59
C ASP A 241 15.51 -22.62 19.50
N GLU A 242 15.46 -21.29 19.45
CA GLU A 242 16.15 -20.38 20.38
C GLU A 242 15.38 -20.12 21.68
N CYS A 243 14.31 -20.87 21.94
CA CYS A 243 13.47 -20.77 23.13
C CYS A 243 12.67 -19.45 23.25
N ILE A 244 12.40 -18.80 22.12
CA ILE A 244 11.47 -17.66 22.03
C ILE A 244 10.04 -18.22 21.90
N ASP A 245 9.09 -17.65 22.65
CA ASP A 245 7.68 -18.05 22.56
C ASP A 245 7.09 -17.60 21.21
N VAL A 246 6.23 -18.42 20.59
CA VAL A 246 5.70 -18.15 19.23
C VAL A 246 4.18 -18.04 19.25
N TYR A 247 3.71 -16.95 18.66
CA TYR A 247 2.31 -16.66 18.38
C TYR A 247 2.12 -16.50 16.87
N LEU A 248 1.00 -17.00 16.33
CA LEU A 248 0.60 -16.71 14.96
C LEU A 248 -0.65 -15.83 14.96
N LEU A 249 -0.66 -14.80 14.13
CA LEU A 249 -1.88 -14.10 13.74
C LEU A 249 -2.11 -14.36 12.26
N GLU A 250 -3.26 -14.98 11.98
CA GLU A 250 -3.66 -15.42 10.65
C GLU A 250 -4.97 -14.74 10.29
N TYR A 251 -5.12 -14.31 9.04
CA TYR A 251 -6.34 -13.70 8.54
C TYR A 251 -7.10 -14.73 7.70
N THR A 252 -8.14 -15.35 8.25
CA THR A 252 -8.95 -16.32 7.50
C THR A 252 -10.25 -16.68 8.20
N THR A 253 -11.30 -16.93 7.40
CA THR A 253 -12.54 -17.59 7.84
C THR A 253 -12.67 -19.03 7.32
N ASP A 254 -11.67 -19.54 6.59
CA ASP A 254 -11.71 -20.89 6.01
C ASP A 254 -11.49 -21.96 7.09
N ALA A 255 -12.55 -22.71 7.39
CA ALA A 255 -12.52 -23.73 8.43
C ALA A 255 -11.53 -24.89 8.18
N ASP A 256 -11.19 -25.20 6.93
CA ASP A 256 -10.20 -26.22 6.59
C ASP A 256 -8.77 -25.67 6.83
N LEU A 257 -8.50 -24.41 6.44
CA LEU A 257 -7.22 -23.73 6.70
C LEU A 257 -6.99 -23.51 8.20
N ILE A 258 -8.01 -23.03 8.92
CA ILE A 258 -8.01 -22.92 10.38
C ILE A 258 -7.71 -24.27 11.04
N SER A 259 -8.26 -25.37 10.52
CA SER A 259 -7.98 -26.71 11.04
C SER A 259 -6.54 -27.16 10.80
N GLU A 260 -5.89 -26.65 9.76
CA GLU A 260 -4.48 -26.88 9.45
C GLU A 260 -3.58 -26.09 10.40
N ILE A 261 -3.84 -24.79 10.56
CA ILE A 261 -3.16 -23.91 11.53
C ILE A 261 -3.25 -24.51 12.94
N ASP A 262 -4.44 -24.90 13.37
CA ASP A 262 -4.67 -25.54 14.68
C ASP A 262 -3.95 -26.88 14.84
N ALA A 263 -3.74 -27.63 13.75
CA ALA A 263 -2.97 -28.86 13.78
C ALA A 263 -1.46 -28.58 13.90
N TYR A 264 -0.96 -27.58 13.16
CA TYR A 264 0.44 -27.15 13.20
C TYR A 264 0.80 -26.57 14.57
N CYS A 265 0.07 -25.57 15.04
CA CYS A 265 0.32 -24.92 16.34
C CYS A 265 0.25 -25.91 17.50
N ARG A 266 -0.64 -26.93 17.44
CA ARG A 266 -0.66 -28.00 18.46
C ARG A 266 0.53 -28.95 18.42
N ASP A 267 1.12 -29.20 17.25
CA ASP A 267 2.32 -30.05 17.15
C ASP A 267 3.57 -29.30 17.64
N MET A 268 3.61 -27.99 17.36
CA MET A 268 4.70 -27.09 17.71
C MET A 268 4.60 -26.49 19.11
N GLU A 269 3.44 -26.61 19.76
CA GLU A 269 3.10 -25.98 21.05
C GLU A 269 3.03 -24.43 20.96
N PHE A 270 2.61 -23.90 19.81
CA PHE A 270 2.35 -22.47 19.57
C PHE A 270 0.91 -22.09 19.89
N ALA A 271 0.66 -20.79 20.10
CA ALA A 271 -0.67 -20.22 20.15
C ALA A 271 -0.99 -19.46 18.85
N TYR A 272 -2.26 -19.38 18.47
CA TYR A 272 -2.66 -18.63 17.29
C TYR A 272 -4.00 -17.93 17.46
N TYR A 273 -4.17 -16.83 16.73
CA TYR A 273 -5.42 -16.13 16.53
C TYR A 273 -5.74 -16.11 15.03
N ALA A 274 -6.86 -16.71 14.64
CA ALA A 274 -7.36 -16.62 13.27
C ALA A 274 -8.43 -15.52 13.23
N SER A 275 -8.01 -14.34 12.76
CA SER A 275 -8.87 -13.17 12.62
C SER A 275 -9.68 -13.27 11.32
N PRO A 276 -10.96 -12.91 11.35
CA PRO A 276 -11.77 -12.71 10.16
C PRO A 276 -11.75 -11.26 9.67
N SER A 277 -10.93 -10.39 10.27
CA SER A 277 -10.78 -9.00 9.85
C SER A 277 -9.36 -8.48 10.10
N VAL A 278 -8.81 -7.73 9.14
CA VAL A 278 -7.55 -6.98 9.22
C VAL A 278 -7.60 -5.92 10.33
N LYS A 279 -8.78 -5.39 10.62
CA LYS A 279 -8.97 -4.34 11.65
C LYS A 279 -8.89 -4.87 13.09
N LEU A 280 -8.81 -6.20 13.26
CA LEU A 280 -8.66 -6.87 14.56
C LEU A 280 -9.71 -6.38 15.59
N ILE A 281 -10.96 -6.22 15.14
CA ILE A 281 -12.07 -5.77 15.99
C ILE A 281 -12.57 -6.96 16.82
N ALA A 282 -13.01 -6.69 18.05
CA ALA A 282 -13.51 -7.76 18.91
C ALA A 282 -14.96 -8.14 18.53
N GLY A 283 -15.19 -9.38 18.12
CA GLY A 283 -16.54 -9.85 17.77
C GLY A 283 -16.61 -11.13 16.95
N GLU A 284 -15.59 -11.43 16.15
CA GLU A 284 -15.81 -12.24 14.94
C GLU A 284 -14.99 -13.56 14.86
N ALA A 285 -14.01 -13.81 15.73
CA ALA A 285 -13.15 -14.99 15.57
C ALA A 285 -13.89 -16.35 15.73
N GLU A 286 -13.88 -17.19 14.68
CA GLU A 286 -14.54 -18.50 14.69
C GLU A 286 -13.72 -19.63 15.36
N SER A 287 -12.42 -19.44 15.65
CA SER A 287 -11.67 -20.29 16.59
C SER A 287 -10.26 -19.81 16.89
N ALA A 288 -9.88 -19.75 18.16
CA ALA A 288 -8.49 -19.73 18.61
C ALA A 288 -8.05 -21.06 19.25
N GLY A 289 -6.79 -21.42 19.02
CA GLY A 289 -6.19 -22.68 19.45
C GLY A 289 -6.02 -22.81 20.97
N THR A 290 -5.86 -24.05 21.44
CA THR A 290 -5.58 -24.39 22.84
C THR A 290 -4.16 -24.97 22.98
N GLY A 291 -3.14 -24.17 22.66
CA GLY A 291 -1.71 -24.45 22.88
C GLY A 291 -1.21 -23.82 24.19
N VAL A 292 -0.97 -24.64 25.21
CA VAL A 292 -0.60 -24.19 26.57
C VAL A 292 0.80 -23.58 26.62
N VAL A 293 0.90 -22.27 26.88
CA VAL A 293 2.10 -21.64 27.48
C VAL A 293 1.67 -20.85 28.72
N VAL A 294 2.25 -21.19 29.89
CA VAL A 294 1.97 -20.52 31.18
C VAL A 294 3.30 -20.11 31.83
N PRO A 295 3.58 -18.80 31.99
CA PRO A 295 4.65 -18.33 32.88
C PRO A 295 4.15 -18.24 34.34
N GLU A 296 4.88 -18.84 35.29
CA GLU A 296 4.58 -18.75 36.73
C GLU A 296 5.06 -17.44 37.37
N ASN A 297 4.14 -16.62 37.89
CA ASN A 297 4.13 -15.94 39.22
C ASN A 297 3.89 -14.42 39.20
N THR A 298 2.73 -13.99 39.74
CA THR A 298 2.64 -12.79 40.60
C THR A 298 1.36 -12.82 41.47
N GLU A 299 1.52 -12.94 42.79
CA GLU A 299 0.42 -12.80 43.77
C GLU A 299 0.14 -11.32 44.07
N VAL A 300 -1.06 -10.79 43.81
CA VAL A 300 -1.54 -9.53 44.45
C VAL A 300 -3.06 -9.57 44.78
N TYR A 301 -3.44 -8.74 45.76
CA TYR A 301 -4.60 -8.76 46.66
C TYR A 301 -5.91 -8.12 46.11
N ALA A 302 -7.06 -8.73 46.42
CA ALA A 302 -8.39 -8.11 46.30
C ALA A 302 -8.70 -7.09 47.43
N PRO A 303 -9.45 -5.99 47.14
CA PRO A 303 -10.77 -5.83 47.79
C PRO A 303 -11.88 -5.03 47.06
N GLU A 304 -13.10 -5.54 47.27
CA GLU A 304 -14.43 -4.88 47.48
C GLU A 304 -15.18 -4.16 46.33
N SER A 305 -16.32 -4.78 46.00
CA SER A 305 -17.43 -4.41 45.12
C SER A 305 -18.09 -3.03 45.32
N THR A 306 -18.52 -2.41 44.22
CA THR A 306 -19.68 -1.50 44.16
C THR A 306 -20.47 -1.63 42.85
N GLU A 307 -21.76 -1.29 42.91
CA GLU A 307 -22.88 -1.72 42.06
C GLU A 307 -23.01 -1.04 40.67
N VAL A 308 -23.70 -1.78 39.79
CA VAL A 308 -24.25 -1.50 38.44
C VAL A 308 -25.11 -0.21 38.35
N SER A 309 -25.02 0.55 37.25
CA SER A 309 -25.93 1.66 36.90
C SER A 309 -27.01 1.27 35.87
N GLU A 310 -28.21 1.84 36.06
CA GLU A 310 -29.50 1.63 35.36
C GLU A 310 -29.68 2.58 34.13
N PRO A 311 -30.70 2.40 33.25
CA PRO A 311 -30.77 3.02 31.91
C PRO A 311 -31.22 4.50 31.89
N VAL A 312 -30.93 5.19 30.78
CA VAL A 312 -31.11 6.63 30.52
C VAL A 312 -32.60 7.06 30.56
N GLU A 313 -32.90 8.22 31.17
CA GLU A 313 -34.26 8.63 31.58
C GLU A 313 -35.07 9.48 30.56
N GLU A 314 -34.53 10.05 29.47
CA GLU A 314 -35.29 10.80 28.43
C GLU A 314 -34.71 10.61 27.00
N PRO A 315 -35.54 10.59 25.93
CA PRO A 315 -35.10 10.43 24.54
C PRO A 315 -34.36 11.67 24.00
N GLU A 316 -33.45 11.45 23.07
CA GLU A 316 -32.71 12.49 22.34
C GLU A 316 -33.61 13.16 21.28
N THR A 317 -33.29 14.39 20.88
CA THR A 317 -34.20 15.19 20.05
C THR A 317 -34.15 14.87 18.56
N TYR A 318 -33.02 14.41 18.05
CA TYR A 318 -32.71 14.35 16.62
C TYR A 318 -31.67 13.27 16.33
N GLY A 319 -31.90 12.41 15.34
CA GLY A 319 -30.94 11.40 14.89
C GLY A 319 -31.03 11.12 13.38
N VAL A 320 -29.90 10.78 12.78
CA VAL A 320 -29.75 10.58 11.32
C VAL A 320 -29.25 9.17 11.03
N PHE A 321 -29.99 8.44 10.19
CA PHE A 321 -29.81 7.01 9.93
C PHE A 321 -29.94 6.66 8.45
N LEU A 322 -29.08 7.23 7.58
CA LEU A 322 -29.22 7.08 6.13
C LEU A 322 -28.90 5.66 5.65
N GLY A 323 -27.85 5.03 6.17
CA GLY A 323 -27.48 3.64 5.85
C GLY A 323 -28.28 2.56 6.57
N ALA A 324 -29.30 2.92 7.37
CA ALA A 324 -30.09 1.94 8.12
C ALA A 324 -31.01 1.07 7.25
N ALA A 325 -31.27 1.46 5.99
CA ALA A 325 -32.08 0.66 5.07
C ALA A 325 -31.55 0.80 3.63
N SER A 326 -31.60 -0.29 2.87
CA SER A 326 -31.15 -0.36 1.48
C SER A 326 -32.08 -1.28 0.66
N ASP A 327 -31.77 -1.50 -0.62
CA ASP A 327 -32.52 -2.44 -1.47
C ASP A 327 -32.38 -3.91 -1.01
N THR A 328 -31.32 -4.22 -0.27
CA THR A 328 -31.01 -5.57 0.24
C THR A 328 -31.29 -5.69 1.74
N HIS A 329 -31.35 -4.57 2.47
CA HIS A 329 -31.53 -4.51 3.91
C HIS A 329 -32.80 -3.72 4.33
N HIS A 330 -33.67 -4.35 5.11
CA HIS A 330 -34.88 -3.73 5.64
C HIS A 330 -34.83 -3.66 7.18
N LEU A 331 -35.41 -2.60 7.73
CA LEU A 331 -35.40 -2.33 9.17
C LEU A 331 -35.87 -3.52 10.01
N THR A 332 -35.02 -3.92 10.96
CA THR A 332 -35.37 -4.90 11.97
C THR A 332 -36.24 -4.27 13.06
N ALA A 333 -36.79 -5.11 13.93
CA ALA A 333 -37.52 -4.64 15.10
C ALA A 333 -36.62 -3.90 16.10
N GLU A 334 -35.31 -4.20 16.08
CA GLU A 334 -34.33 -3.64 16.98
C GLU A 334 -33.85 -2.27 16.49
N ASP A 335 -33.62 -2.11 15.18
CA ASP A 335 -33.37 -0.80 14.55
C ASP A 335 -34.50 0.18 14.86
N ILE A 336 -35.75 -0.28 14.72
CA ILE A 336 -36.94 0.53 15.03
C ILE A 336 -37.00 0.87 16.53
N GLU A 337 -36.58 -0.03 17.42
CA GLU A 337 -36.54 0.25 18.86
C GLU A 337 -35.45 1.27 19.20
N TYR A 338 -34.27 1.14 18.60
CA TYR A 338 -33.14 2.05 18.76
C TYR A 338 -33.46 3.45 18.23
N MET A 339 -33.90 3.57 16.99
CA MET A 339 -34.23 4.87 16.39
C MET A 339 -35.36 5.61 17.13
N ARG A 340 -36.25 4.88 17.81
CA ARG A 340 -37.29 5.50 18.68
C ARG A 340 -36.74 6.09 19.98
N ASN A 341 -35.43 6.03 20.22
CA ASN A 341 -34.79 6.87 21.22
C ASN A 341 -34.69 8.33 20.79
N PHE A 342 -35.03 8.66 19.54
CA PHE A 342 -34.99 10.01 18.97
C PHE A 342 -36.42 10.55 18.68
N ASP A 343 -36.69 11.82 18.99
CA ASP A 343 -37.98 12.47 18.68
C ASP A 343 -38.17 12.70 17.17
N VAL A 344 -37.08 13.03 16.47
CA VAL A 344 -37.01 13.19 15.02
C VAL A 344 -36.02 12.17 14.47
N ILE A 345 -36.46 11.37 13.50
CA ILE A 345 -35.69 10.30 12.86
C ILE A 345 -35.55 10.66 11.38
N VAL A 346 -34.32 10.89 10.94
CA VAL A 346 -33.98 11.04 9.52
C VAL A 346 -33.49 9.70 8.99
N ILE A 347 -34.02 9.26 7.85
CA ILE A 347 -33.69 7.97 7.21
C ILE A 347 -33.87 8.07 5.70
N ASP A 348 -33.21 7.21 4.92
CA ASP A 348 -33.62 7.00 3.54
C ASP A 348 -34.95 6.20 3.46
N ALA A 349 -36.06 6.94 3.42
CA ALA A 349 -37.38 6.33 3.37
C ALA A 349 -37.74 5.77 1.98
N MET A 350 -36.87 5.88 0.97
CA MET A 350 -37.07 5.21 -0.31
C MET A 350 -37.06 3.69 -0.14
N TYR A 351 -36.15 3.18 0.68
CA TYR A 351 -35.97 1.74 0.99
C TYR A 351 -36.95 1.22 2.05
N CYS A 352 -37.67 2.10 2.73
CA CYS A 352 -38.66 1.74 3.74
C CYS A 352 -40.08 1.53 3.18
N SER A 353 -40.82 0.59 3.78
CA SER A 353 -42.24 0.34 3.53
C SER A 353 -43.16 1.25 4.37
N GLU A 354 -44.43 1.39 3.96
CA GLU A 354 -45.44 2.14 4.74
C GLU A 354 -45.63 1.58 6.17
N GLU A 355 -45.41 0.27 6.37
CA GLU A 355 -45.57 -0.37 7.68
C GLU A 355 -44.38 -0.04 8.60
N GLU A 356 -43.15 0.01 8.07
CA GLU A 356 -41.94 0.41 8.81
C GLU A 356 -41.98 1.89 9.18
N ILE A 357 -42.34 2.77 8.25
CA ILE A 357 -42.53 4.20 8.54
C ILE A 357 -43.62 4.40 9.60
N ALA A 358 -44.74 3.66 9.52
CA ALA A 358 -45.77 3.73 10.55
C ALA A 358 -45.29 3.18 11.90
N ALA A 359 -44.39 2.20 11.91
CA ALA A 359 -43.77 1.67 13.11
C ALA A 359 -42.85 2.73 13.73
N LEU A 360 -41.87 3.29 13.03
CA LEU A 360 -40.97 4.33 13.57
C LEU A 360 -41.76 5.46 14.26
N LYS A 361 -42.90 5.86 13.70
CA LYS A 361 -43.79 6.91 14.25
C LYS A 361 -44.59 6.52 15.51
N GLU A 362 -44.68 5.25 15.88
CA GLU A 362 -45.40 4.85 17.10
C GLU A 362 -44.68 5.39 18.34
N GLY A 363 -45.41 6.11 19.20
CA GLY A 363 -44.80 6.76 20.37
C GLY A 363 -44.85 8.28 20.26
N GLY A 364 -45.06 8.80 19.05
CA GLY A 364 -45.15 10.25 18.78
C GLY A 364 -43.94 10.81 18.03
N HIS A 365 -43.02 9.96 17.58
CA HIS A 365 -41.85 10.32 16.78
C HIS A 365 -42.25 10.81 15.38
N THR A 366 -41.41 11.67 14.82
CA THR A 366 -41.55 12.20 13.45
C THR A 366 -40.48 11.58 12.57
N VAL A 367 -40.83 11.22 11.33
CA VAL A 367 -39.88 10.65 10.36
C VAL A 367 -39.71 11.60 9.18
N TRP A 368 -38.46 11.96 8.90
CA TRP A 368 -38.05 12.76 7.75
C TRP A 368 -37.25 11.87 6.79
N SER A 369 -37.45 12.06 5.49
CA SER A 369 -36.73 11.29 4.46
C SER A 369 -35.56 12.07 3.91
N TYR A 370 -34.43 11.40 3.71
CA TYR A 370 -33.42 11.85 2.75
C TYR A 370 -34.04 12.05 1.37
N LEU A 371 -33.61 13.12 0.70
CA LEU A 371 -33.99 13.46 -0.67
C LEU A 371 -32.86 14.28 -1.31
N ASN A 372 -32.01 13.61 -2.07
CA ASN A 372 -30.97 14.25 -2.89
C ASN A 372 -31.61 15.07 -4.02
N VAL A 373 -31.28 16.37 -4.11
CA VAL A 373 -31.84 17.29 -5.11
C VAL A 373 -30.83 17.71 -6.18
N GLY A 374 -29.55 17.81 -5.82
CA GLY A 374 -28.54 18.44 -6.66
C GLY A 374 -27.52 17.51 -7.32
N SER A 375 -27.48 16.24 -6.94
CA SER A 375 -26.68 15.22 -7.65
C SER A 375 -27.55 14.02 -8.04
N LEU A 376 -26.95 13.14 -8.84
CA LEU A 376 -27.51 11.90 -9.32
C LEU A 376 -26.64 10.74 -8.82
N GLU A 377 -27.19 9.93 -7.93
CA GLU A 377 -26.60 8.68 -7.40
C GLU A 377 -26.86 7.51 -8.38
N ASP A 378 -25.84 6.70 -8.67
CA ASP A 378 -25.90 5.63 -9.67
C ASP A 378 -26.76 4.41 -9.31
N PHE A 379 -26.93 4.20 -8.01
CA PHE A 379 -27.74 3.14 -7.42
C PHE A 379 -29.23 3.49 -7.37
N ARG A 380 -29.65 4.69 -7.81
CA ARG A 380 -31.07 5.11 -7.81
C ARG A 380 -31.84 4.61 -9.03
N GLU A 381 -33.11 4.25 -8.81
CA GLU A 381 -34.03 3.92 -9.91
C GLU A 381 -34.23 5.14 -10.82
N GLY A 382 -33.70 5.05 -12.04
CA GLY A 382 -33.79 6.13 -13.02
C GLY A 382 -32.45 6.74 -13.40
N TYR A 383 -31.33 6.27 -12.84
CA TYR A 383 -29.97 6.75 -13.15
C TYR A 383 -29.74 6.98 -14.66
N GLU A 384 -29.88 5.92 -15.46
CA GLU A 384 -29.71 5.96 -16.93
C GLU A 384 -30.65 6.95 -17.66
N GLU A 385 -31.81 7.27 -17.08
CA GLU A 385 -32.73 8.26 -17.65
C GLU A 385 -32.21 9.68 -17.45
N PHE A 386 -31.55 9.95 -16.33
CA PHE A 386 -31.11 11.27 -15.92
C PHE A 386 -29.62 11.55 -16.10
N LEU A 387 -28.80 10.51 -16.30
CA LEU A 387 -27.36 10.61 -16.60
C LEU A 387 -27.05 11.64 -17.71
N PRO A 388 -27.84 11.76 -18.80
CA PRO A 388 -27.60 12.79 -19.82
C PRO A 388 -27.79 14.25 -19.38
N TYR A 389 -28.29 14.51 -18.16
CA TYR A 389 -28.43 15.83 -17.56
C TYR A 389 -27.34 16.15 -16.53
N THR A 390 -26.44 15.20 -16.26
CA THR A 390 -25.25 15.44 -15.43
C THR A 390 -24.23 16.29 -16.17
N PHE A 391 -23.43 17.06 -15.43
CA PHE A 391 -22.46 17.98 -16.04
C PHE A 391 -21.07 17.98 -15.38
N MET A 392 -20.91 17.29 -14.25
CA MET A 392 -19.65 17.18 -13.51
C MET A 392 -19.71 15.95 -12.60
N ASP A 393 -18.56 15.35 -12.34
CA ASP A 393 -18.42 14.27 -11.36
C ASP A 393 -18.46 14.85 -9.94
N TYR A 394 -18.80 14.03 -8.95
CA TYR A 394 -18.94 14.47 -7.57
C TYR A 394 -17.69 14.10 -6.79
N ASP A 395 -17.07 15.07 -6.11
CA ASP A 395 -15.82 14.85 -5.37
C ASP A 395 -16.06 13.90 -4.18
N ASN A 396 -15.15 12.94 -3.97
CA ASN A 396 -15.16 11.94 -2.89
C ASN A 396 -16.33 10.91 -2.92
N TRP A 397 -17.16 10.92 -3.96
CA TRP A 397 -18.27 9.96 -4.14
C TRP A 397 -18.37 9.54 -5.62
N PRO A 398 -17.57 8.56 -6.09
CA PRO A 398 -17.50 8.17 -7.50
C PRO A 398 -18.85 7.71 -8.09
N GLU A 399 -19.75 7.23 -7.24
CA GLU A 399 -21.11 6.82 -7.58
C GLU A 399 -22.09 8.00 -7.74
N GLU A 400 -21.67 9.24 -7.47
CA GLU A 400 -22.47 10.46 -7.58
C GLU A 400 -22.00 11.40 -8.69
N ARG A 401 -22.95 12.15 -9.29
CA ARG A 401 -22.65 13.18 -10.31
C ARG A 401 -23.53 14.40 -10.16
N TRP A 402 -22.97 15.61 -10.29
CA TRP A 402 -23.75 16.85 -10.28
C TRP A 402 -24.73 16.91 -11.47
N ILE A 403 -25.99 17.27 -11.21
CA ILE A 403 -27.06 17.28 -12.21
C ILE A 403 -27.65 18.67 -12.46
N ASP A 404 -27.97 18.99 -13.72
CA ASP A 404 -28.60 20.26 -14.08
C ASP A 404 -30.05 20.31 -13.55
N VAL A 405 -30.22 20.83 -12.34
CA VAL A 405 -31.52 20.96 -11.67
C VAL A 405 -32.48 21.94 -12.36
N SER A 406 -32.03 22.69 -13.37
CA SER A 406 -32.91 23.52 -14.19
C SER A 406 -33.76 22.69 -15.17
N GLU A 407 -33.38 21.43 -15.39
CA GLU A 407 -34.10 20.52 -16.28
C GLU A 407 -35.45 20.11 -15.70
N THR A 408 -36.52 20.44 -16.42
CA THR A 408 -37.90 20.18 -15.95
C THR A 408 -38.20 18.70 -15.73
N ALA A 409 -37.49 17.80 -16.42
CA ALA A 409 -37.64 16.36 -16.22
C ALA A 409 -37.13 15.93 -14.84
N TRP A 410 -35.99 16.48 -14.41
CA TRP A 410 -35.44 16.25 -13.07
C TRP A 410 -36.34 16.85 -11.99
N GLN A 411 -36.79 18.09 -12.18
CA GLN A 411 -37.73 18.72 -11.24
C GLN A 411 -39.02 17.91 -11.07
N ASP A 412 -39.64 17.48 -12.18
CA ASP A 412 -40.84 16.65 -12.15
C ASP A 412 -40.58 15.30 -11.44
N HIS A 413 -39.39 14.72 -11.60
CA HIS A 413 -38.97 13.48 -10.93
C HIS A 413 -38.88 13.67 -9.42
N ILE A 414 -38.09 14.64 -8.94
CA ILE A 414 -37.91 14.93 -7.51
C ILE A 414 -39.24 15.28 -6.84
N ILE A 415 -40.07 16.12 -7.49
CA ILE A 415 -41.40 16.47 -6.97
C ILE A 415 -42.30 15.23 -6.90
N SER A 416 -42.23 14.33 -7.89
CA SER A 416 -43.00 13.07 -7.85
C SER A 416 -42.53 12.18 -6.71
N LEU A 417 -41.22 12.01 -6.55
CA LEU A 417 -40.62 11.20 -5.49
C LEU A 417 -41.02 11.72 -4.10
N ALA A 418 -40.91 13.03 -3.87
CA ALA A 418 -41.36 13.65 -2.63
C ALA A 418 -42.85 13.39 -2.34
N ASN A 419 -43.71 13.42 -3.37
CA ASN A 419 -45.13 13.10 -3.20
C ASN A 419 -45.38 11.64 -2.83
N ASP A 420 -44.59 10.72 -3.38
CA ASP A 420 -44.68 9.29 -3.06
C ASP A 420 -44.19 9.01 -1.64
N LEU A 421 -43.10 9.65 -1.19
CA LEU A 421 -42.60 9.57 0.19
C LEU A 421 -43.59 10.14 1.20
N LYS A 422 -44.23 11.28 0.90
CA LYS A 422 -45.36 11.80 1.71
C LYS A 422 -46.51 10.80 1.80
N ALA A 423 -46.80 10.09 0.71
CA ALA A 423 -47.84 9.06 0.72
C ALA A 423 -47.48 7.87 1.61
N LYS A 424 -46.19 7.53 1.77
CA LYS A 424 -45.69 6.53 2.73
C LYS A 424 -45.83 6.99 4.19
N GLY A 425 -46.04 8.28 4.43
CA GLY A 425 -46.29 8.84 5.77
C GLY A 425 -45.12 9.62 6.36
N VAL A 426 -44.09 9.91 5.57
CA VAL A 426 -43.00 10.85 5.89
C VAL A 426 -43.57 12.25 6.13
N GLU A 427 -43.02 12.98 7.10
CA GLU A 427 -43.50 14.30 7.55
C GLU A 427 -42.53 15.45 7.24
N GLY A 428 -41.36 15.15 6.70
CA GLY A 428 -40.37 16.14 6.30
C GLY A 428 -39.30 15.58 5.37
N PHE A 429 -38.50 16.46 4.81
CA PHE A 429 -37.40 16.12 3.92
C PHE A 429 -36.09 16.71 4.42
N TYR A 430 -35.07 15.86 4.46
CA TYR A 430 -33.66 16.20 4.57
C TYR A 430 -33.15 16.36 3.13
N ILE A 431 -33.05 17.61 2.68
CA ILE A 431 -32.74 17.99 1.31
C ILE A 431 -31.23 18.12 1.16
N ASP A 432 -30.63 17.30 0.31
CA ASP A 432 -29.18 17.30 0.12
C ASP A 432 -28.71 17.90 -1.21
N ASN A 433 -27.42 18.23 -1.25
CA ASN A 433 -26.65 18.65 -2.41
C ASN A 433 -27.15 19.93 -3.09
N LEU A 434 -27.69 20.88 -2.33
CA LEU A 434 -28.02 22.21 -2.87
C LEU A 434 -26.77 23.04 -3.22
N ASP A 435 -25.58 22.56 -2.86
CA ASP A 435 -24.27 23.07 -3.26
C ASP A 435 -24.02 22.98 -4.77
N VAL A 436 -24.86 22.26 -5.52
CA VAL A 436 -24.93 22.36 -6.99
C VAL A 436 -25.04 23.80 -7.50
N TYR A 437 -25.62 24.71 -6.69
CA TYR A 437 -25.63 26.14 -7.00
C TYR A 437 -24.25 26.80 -6.87
N TRP A 438 -23.46 26.44 -5.86
CA TRP A 438 -22.07 26.88 -5.72
C TRP A 438 -21.21 26.36 -6.87
N VAL A 439 -21.35 25.08 -7.21
CA VAL A 439 -20.66 24.45 -8.35
C VAL A 439 -20.97 25.21 -9.66
N ALA A 440 -22.24 25.56 -9.89
CA ALA A 440 -22.62 26.33 -11.07
C ALA A 440 -21.98 27.73 -11.12
N LEU A 441 -21.74 28.38 -9.98
CA LEU A 441 -21.19 29.73 -9.92
C LEU A 441 -19.69 29.82 -10.24
N ASN A 442 -18.93 28.73 -10.08
CA ASN A 442 -17.48 28.73 -10.24
C ASN A 442 -17.07 28.43 -11.69
N GLU A 443 -16.88 29.50 -12.49
CA GLU A 443 -16.45 29.45 -13.91
C GLU A 443 -14.98 29.00 -14.12
N ASP A 444 -14.20 28.81 -13.05
CA ASP A 444 -12.77 28.47 -13.08
C ASP A 444 -12.48 26.95 -12.93
N ASN A 445 -13.49 26.07 -12.89
CA ASN A 445 -13.27 24.61 -12.99
C ASN A 445 -12.71 24.26 -14.39
N GLU A 446 -11.43 23.90 -14.45
CA GLU A 446 -10.64 23.66 -15.65
C GLU A 446 -11.12 22.44 -16.48
N PHE A 447 -12.10 21.69 -15.96
CA PHE A 447 -12.72 20.50 -16.55
C PHE A 447 -13.95 20.74 -17.45
N VAL A 448 -14.49 21.96 -17.56
CA VAL A 448 -15.75 22.17 -18.32
C VAL A 448 -15.50 22.60 -19.77
N PHE A 449 -15.22 21.65 -20.66
CA PHE A 449 -15.08 21.95 -22.09
C PHE A 449 -16.25 21.56 -23.02
N ASP A 450 -17.43 21.14 -22.52
CA ASP A 450 -18.60 20.99 -23.44
C ASP A 450 -20.03 21.32 -22.90
N PHE A 451 -20.26 21.54 -21.60
CA PHE A 451 -21.59 21.87 -21.05
C PHE A 451 -21.57 23.00 -20.01
N ALA A 452 -21.79 24.25 -20.44
CA ALA A 452 -21.99 25.37 -19.50
C ALA A 452 -23.46 25.39 -18.99
N VAL A 453 -23.66 25.14 -17.69
CA VAL A 453 -24.94 25.34 -16.99
C VAL A 453 -25.12 26.82 -16.60
N ASP A 454 -26.37 27.30 -16.52
CA ASP A 454 -26.70 28.69 -16.18
C ASP A 454 -27.02 28.79 -14.67
N PRO A 455 -26.20 29.48 -13.85
CA PRO A 455 -26.42 29.55 -12.40
C PRO A 455 -27.77 30.15 -12.01
N ASP A 456 -28.27 31.12 -12.79
CA ASP A 456 -29.61 31.69 -12.55
C ASP A 456 -30.70 30.63 -12.78
N ALA A 457 -30.48 29.70 -13.73
CA ALA A 457 -31.41 28.63 -14.03
C ALA A 457 -31.36 27.50 -12.99
N ILE A 458 -30.16 27.17 -12.49
CA ILE A 458 -29.97 26.25 -11.35
C ILE A 458 -30.69 26.79 -10.11
N TYR A 459 -30.44 28.06 -9.76
CA TYR A 459 -31.14 28.74 -8.66
C TYR A 459 -32.66 28.70 -8.80
N ASP A 460 -33.20 29.08 -9.97
CA ASP A 460 -34.64 29.05 -10.24
C ASP A 460 -35.20 27.61 -10.18
N GLY A 461 -34.41 26.61 -10.58
CA GLY A 461 -34.74 25.19 -10.50
C GLY A 461 -34.90 24.69 -9.08
N ILE A 462 -33.90 24.97 -8.22
CA ILE A 462 -33.96 24.66 -6.77
C ILE A 462 -35.18 25.32 -6.14
N VAL A 463 -35.38 26.62 -6.37
CA VAL A 463 -36.54 27.35 -5.82
C VAL A 463 -37.86 26.72 -6.28
N ASN A 464 -37.98 26.29 -7.54
CA ASN A 464 -39.20 25.65 -8.03
C ASN A 464 -39.46 24.29 -7.38
N ILE A 465 -38.42 23.47 -7.18
CA ILE A 465 -38.53 22.19 -6.46
C ILE A 465 -39.01 22.46 -5.02
N LEU A 466 -38.32 23.33 -4.29
CA LEU A 466 -38.64 23.66 -2.90
C LEU A 466 -40.06 24.24 -2.77
N ASP A 467 -40.47 25.16 -3.63
CA ASP A 467 -41.82 25.76 -3.63
C ASP A 467 -42.93 24.71 -3.84
N GLU A 468 -42.70 23.68 -4.66
CA GLU A 468 -43.69 22.64 -4.95
C GLU A 468 -43.75 21.56 -3.86
N ILE A 469 -42.62 21.24 -3.21
CA ILE A 469 -42.59 20.25 -2.12
C ILE A 469 -42.91 20.85 -0.74
N ASN A 470 -42.70 22.16 -0.53
CA ASN A 470 -43.01 22.83 0.73
C ASN A 470 -44.53 23.03 0.90
N THR A 471 -45.14 22.21 1.74
CA THR A 471 -46.57 22.27 2.08
C THR A 471 -46.75 22.53 3.58
N ASP A 472 -47.91 23.06 4.00
CA ASP A 472 -48.23 23.39 5.42
C ASP A 472 -47.98 22.24 6.44
N ASP A 473 -47.80 21.01 5.97
CA ASP A 473 -47.61 19.77 6.73
C ASP A 473 -46.30 19.04 6.41
N THR A 474 -45.37 19.66 5.68
CA THR A 474 -44.04 19.11 5.39
C THR A 474 -42.99 19.98 6.07
N TYR A 475 -42.06 19.38 6.82
CA TYR A 475 -40.86 20.07 7.31
C TYR A 475 -39.75 20.00 6.25
N ILE A 476 -39.18 21.13 5.83
CA ILE A 476 -38.06 21.16 4.88
C ILE A 476 -36.79 21.54 5.62
N MET A 477 -35.85 20.60 5.71
CA MET A 477 -34.52 20.81 6.27
C MET A 477 -33.48 20.72 5.16
N ILE A 478 -32.73 21.79 4.94
CA ILE A 478 -31.63 21.79 3.96
C ILE A 478 -30.36 21.32 4.67
N ASN A 479 -29.67 20.33 4.10
CA ASN A 479 -28.34 19.93 4.50
C ASN A 479 -27.29 20.74 3.73
N GLY A 480 -26.34 21.36 4.44
CA GLY A 480 -25.35 22.23 3.80
C GLY A 480 -26.03 23.34 2.98
N GLY A 481 -25.67 23.46 1.70
CA GLY A 481 -26.34 24.33 0.74
C GLY A 481 -26.23 25.82 1.07
N ASP A 482 -25.25 26.20 1.87
CA ASP A 482 -25.12 27.51 2.51
C ASP A 482 -25.10 28.65 1.48
N THR A 483 -24.41 28.45 0.36
CA THR A 483 -24.30 29.40 -0.75
C THR A 483 -25.66 29.72 -1.36
N PHE A 484 -26.50 28.70 -1.58
CA PHE A 484 -27.86 28.88 -2.07
C PHE A 484 -28.74 29.60 -1.04
N VAL A 485 -28.67 29.17 0.22
CA VAL A 485 -29.48 29.74 1.30
C VAL A 485 -29.15 31.22 1.53
N TRP A 486 -27.86 31.59 1.54
CA TRP A 486 -27.40 32.97 1.60
C TRP A 486 -27.93 33.79 0.42
N ALA A 487 -27.78 33.28 -0.81
CA ALA A 487 -28.28 33.96 -2.00
C ALA A 487 -29.80 34.18 -1.95
N TYR A 488 -30.55 33.20 -1.42
CA TYR A 488 -31.99 33.35 -1.23
C TYR A 488 -32.33 34.38 -0.15
N GLU A 489 -31.65 34.39 1.00
CA GLU A 489 -31.90 35.36 2.07
C GLU A 489 -31.64 36.81 1.62
N GLU A 490 -30.62 37.04 0.78
CA GLU A 490 -30.36 38.37 0.22
C GLU A 490 -31.55 38.93 -0.60
N THR A 491 -32.29 38.04 -1.25
CA THR A 491 -33.37 38.39 -2.19
C THR A 491 -34.77 38.13 -1.64
N GLY A 492 -34.86 37.36 -0.56
CA GLY A 492 -36.05 36.64 -0.13
C GLY A 492 -36.25 36.67 1.39
N ASP A 493 -36.88 35.62 1.89
CA ASP A 493 -37.15 35.36 3.31
C ASP A 493 -37.07 33.85 3.42
N ILE A 494 -35.95 33.33 3.90
CA ILE A 494 -35.65 31.88 3.86
C ILE A 494 -36.73 31.02 4.51
N SER A 495 -37.51 31.58 5.45
CA SER A 495 -38.67 30.93 6.06
C SER A 495 -39.82 30.59 5.09
N LYS A 496 -39.69 30.93 3.81
CA LYS A 496 -40.68 30.60 2.76
C LYS A 496 -40.36 29.32 2.01
N ILE A 497 -39.10 28.89 2.02
CA ILE A 497 -38.63 27.73 1.25
C ILE A 497 -38.17 26.60 2.16
N MET A 498 -37.75 26.91 3.39
CA MET A 498 -37.31 25.92 4.38
C MET A 498 -37.81 26.21 5.79
N ASP A 499 -37.76 25.19 6.66
CA ASP A 499 -38.11 25.24 8.08
C ASP A 499 -36.89 25.16 9.01
N GLY A 500 -35.75 24.67 8.50
CA GLY A 500 -34.50 24.57 9.23
C GLY A 500 -33.33 24.12 8.35
N VAL A 501 -32.17 23.99 8.96
CA VAL A 501 -30.95 23.47 8.33
C VAL A 501 -30.32 22.36 9.17
N ASN A 502 -29.67 21.44 8.47
CA ASN A 502 -28.60 20.62 9.01
C ASN A 502 -27.25 21.11 8.44
N GLN A 503 -26.19 21.09 9.24
CA GLN A 503 -24.83 21.39 8.76
C GLN A 503 -23.87 20.27 9.15
N GLU A 504 -23.13 19.80 8.15
CA GLU A 504 -22.02 18.84 8.21
C GLU A 504 -20.70 19.55 7.84
N SER A 505 -19.61 19.47 8.59
CA SER A 505 -19.65 19.38 10.06
C SER A 505 -18.99 20.62 10.68
N VAL A 506 -19.53 21.12 11.79
CA VAL A 506 -19.20 22.45 12.32
C VAL A 506 -18.04 22.40 13.31
N PHE A 507 -17.89 21.29 14.03
CA PHE A 507 -16.87 21.09 15.05
C PHE A 507 -15.94 19.91 14.75
N SER A 508 -16.44 18.89 14.08
CA SER A 508 -15.62 17.81 13.52
C SER A 508 -15.17 18.12 12.08
N ASN A 509 -14.21 17.35 11.60
CA ASN A 509 -13.91 17.22 10.18
C ASN A 509 -13.86 15.74 9.82
N ILE A 510 -14.21 15.38 8.58
CA ILE A 510 -13.91 14.04 8.05
C ILE A 510 -12.51 14.13 7.45
N ILE A 511 -11.59 13.33 7.99
CA ILE A 511 -10.21 13.24 7.48
C ILE A 511 -10.15 12.18 6.38
N ASP A 512 -10.84 11.06 6.59
CA ASP A 512 -10.91 9.95 5.66
C ASP A 512 -12.37 9.49 5.54
N TYR A 513 -12.89 9.56 4.31
CA TYR A 513 -14.28 9.23 4.00
C TYR A 513 -14.54 7.72 3.97
N ASP A 514 -13.53 6.92 3.67
CA ASP A 514 -13.66 5.47 3.50
C ASP A 514 -13.51 4.73 4.84
N ASN A 515 -12.72 5.31 5.75
CA ASN A 515 -12.36 4.69 7.03
C ASN A 515 -13.02 5.30 8.27
N ASP A 516 -14.00 6.21 8.10
CA ASP A 516 -14.68 6.87 9.22
C ASP A 516 -13.69 7.58 10.18
N ILE A 517 -12.61 8.17 9.65
CA ILE A 517 -11.61 8.88 10.46
C ILE A 517 -12.01 10.35 10.59
N PHE A 518 -12.12 10.80 11.83
CA PHE A 518 -12.62 12.13 12.13
C PHE A 518 -11.62 13.01 12.89
N GLY A 519 -11.48 14.24 12.42
CA GLY A 519 -10.68 15.30 13.03
C GLY A 519 -11.52 16.36 13.73
N THR A 520 -10.84 17.44 14.11
CA THR A 520 -11.49 18.69 14.54
C THR A 520 -11.54 19.65 13.36
N GLN A 521 -12.64 20.40 13.25
CA GLN A 521 -12.81 21.38 12.18
C GLN A 521 -11.78 22.52 12.29
N ASP A 522 -11.29 23.02 11.15
CA ASP A 522 -10.39 24.16 11.16
C ASP A 522 -11.11 25.46 11.56
N ASP A 523 -10.34 26.43 12.07
CA ASP A 523 -10.88 27.69 12.59
C ASP A 523 -11.68 28.48 11.53
N ALA A 524 -11.31 28.42 10.25
CA ALA A 524 -11.95 29.20 9.19
C ALA A 524 -13.32 28.62 8.81
N ASP A 525 -13.39 27.31 8.61
CA ASP A 525 -14.63 26.61 8.27
C ASP A 525 -15.58 26.59 9.48
N HIS A 526 -15.06 26.36 10.69
CA HIS A 526 -15.82 26.53 11.93
C HIS A 526 -16.45 27.94 12.04
N ASP A 527 -15.67 29.00 11.83
CA ASP A 527 -16.17 30.39 11.89
C ASP A 527 -17.24 30.65 10.80
N SER A 528 -17.04 30.11 9.59
CA SER A 528 -17.97 30.26 8.47
C SER A 528 -19.30 29.54 8.73
N TYR A 529 -19.24 28.26 9.12
CA TYR A 529 -20.41 27.45 9.38
C TYR A 529 -21.19 27.93 10.61
N THR A 530 -20.50 28.39 11.66
CA THR A 530 -21.18 29.03 12.79
C THR A 530 -21.89 30.32 12.38
N GLU A 531 -21.30 31.18 11.54
CA GLU A 531 -21.99 32.37 10.99
C GLU A 531 -23.24 31.98 10.18
N TYR A 532 -23.15 30.92 9.37
CA TYR A 532 -24.27 30.39 8.59
C TYR A 532 -25.41 29.88 9.48
N VAL A 533 -25.14 28.96 10.40
CA VAL A 533 -26.21 28.38 11.25
C VAL A 533 -26.79 29.40 12.24
N GLU A 534 -25.98 30.37 12.71
CA GLU A 534 -26.46 31.48 13.52
C GLU A 534 -27.42 32.39 12.73
N MET A 535 -27.13 32.69 11.45
CA MET A 535 -28.03 33.45 10.58
C MET A 535 -29.39 32.74 10.46
N VAL A 536 -29.39 31.43 10.24
CA VAL A 536 -30.62 30.62 10.13
C VAL A 536 -31.38 30.60 11.46
N GLY A 537 -30.68 30.42 12.58
CA GLY A 537 -31.27 30.48 13.92
C GLY A 537 -31.86 31.86 14.25
N ASP A 538 -31.22 32.94 13.84
CA ASP A 538 -31.70 34.32 14.01
C ASP A 538 -32.96 34.62 13.18
N ALA A 539 -33.13 33.95 12.04
CA ALA A 539 -34.37 33.95 11.26
C ALA A 539 -35.50 33.17 11.97
N GLY A 540 -35.18 32.41 13.02
CA GLY A 540 -36.12 31.66 13.84
C GLY A 540 -36.47 30.28 13.28
N LEU A 541 -35.59 29.74 12.44
CA LEU A 541 -35.70 28.40 11.85
C LEU A 541 -34.95 27.37 12.70
N GLY A 542 -35.22 26.09 12.47
CA GLY A 542 -34.51 24.99 13.15
C GLY A 542 -33.05 24.91 12.72
N VAL A 543 -32.17 24.55 13.65
CA VAL A 543 -30.75 24.33 13.39
C VAL A 543 -30.36 23.00 14.02
N HIS A 544 -29.82 22.14 13.18
CA HIS A 544 -29.37 20.81 13.46
C HIS A 544 -27.90 20.70 13.05
N LEU A 545 -27.08 20.07 13.87
CA LEU A 545 -25.70 19.73 13.50
C LEU A 545 -25.61 18.22 13.32
N LEU A 546 -24.91 17.80 12.28
CA LEU A 546 -24.46 16.42 12.12
C LEU A 546 -22.94 16.44 12.18
N GLU A 547 -22.40 15.81 13.21
CA GLU A 547 -20.99 15.82 13.53
C GLU A 547 -20.49 14.37 13.51
N TYR A 548 -19.30 14.17 12.99
CA TYR A 548 -18.66 12.88 12.93
C TYR A 548 -17.47 12.90 13.86
N THR A 549 -17.58 12.29 15.03
CA THR A 549 -16.47 12.28 15.98
C THR A 549 -16.69 11.25 17.08
N THR A 550 -15.60 10.65 17.54
CA THR A 550 -15.56 9.87 18.77
C THR A 550 -14.88 10.64 19.91
N ASP A 551 -14.36 11.84 19.66
CA ASP A 551 -13.66 12.65 20.65
C ASP A 551 -14.64 13.32 21.62
N SER A 552 -14.63 12.83 22.85
CA SER A 552 -15.41 13.38 23.96
C SER A 552 -15.22 14.90 24.19
N ALA A 553 -14.05 15.45 23.89
CA ALA A 553 -13.77 16.87 24.04
C ALA A 553 -14.43 17.71 22.94
N VAL A 554 -14.54 17.17 21.73
CA VAL A 554 -15.29 17.79 20.61
C VAL A 554 -16.80 17.66 20.89
N ILE A 555 -17.25 16.50 21.35
CA ILE A 555 -18.65 16.27 21.77
C ILE A 555 -19.08 17.25 22.87
N ASP A 556 -18.24 17.48 23.89
CA ASP A 556 -18.50 18.46 24.95
C ASP A 556 -18.61 19.90 24.41
N GLN A 557 -17.88 20.23 23.33
CA GLN A 557 -17.96 21.54 22.66
C GLN A 557 -19.26 21.69 21.86
N ILE A 558 -19.62 20.66 21.10
CA ILE A 558 -20.88 20.58 20.34
C ILE A 558 -22.06 20.73 21.29
N ASP A 559 -22.07 19.96 22.39
CA ASP A 559 -23.13 20.02 23.40
C ASP A 559 -23.26 21.42 23.99
N ALA A 560 -22.13 22.01 24.43
CA ALA A 560 -22.13 23.35 25.00
C ALA A 560 -22.58 24.44 24.02
N TYR A 561 -22.22 24.31 22.73
CA TYR A 561 -22.63 25.24 21.68
C TYR A 561 -24.13 25.13 21.38
N CYS A 562 -24.62 23.90 21.19
CA CYS A 562 -26.03 23.64 20.93
C CYS A 562 -26.92 24.06 22.10
N ASP A 563 -26.52 23.77 23.35
CA ASP A 563 -27.22 24.22 24.55
C ASP A 563 -27.30 25.75 24.67
N ALA A 564 -26.23 26.44 24.27
CA ALA A 564 -26.17 27.91 24.34
C ALA A 564 -27.12 28.58 23.35
N HIS A 565 -27.32 27.97 22.17
CA HIS A 565 -28.12 28.52 21.07
C HIS A 565 -29.53 27.93 21.00
N GLY A 566 -29.77 26.81 21.68
CA GLY A 566 -31.02 26.04 21.59
C GLY A 566 -31.12 25.25 20.28
N TYR A 567 -29.98 24.78 19.77
CA TYR A 567 -29.87 23.90 18.61
C TYR A 567 -29.89 22.44 19.07
N SER A 568 -30.01 21.52 18.12
CA SER A 568 -29.86 20.08 18.36
C SER A 568 -28.73 19.53 17.51
N TYR A 569 -28.17 18.41 17.92
CA TYR A 569 -27.09 17.75 17.17
C TYR A 569 -27.29 16.24 17.19
N TYR A 570 -26.68 15.57 16.22
CA TYR A 570 -26.47 14.14 16.21
C TYR A 570 -24.97 13.92 15.98
N VAL A 571 -24.34 13.11 16.85
CA VAL A 571 -22.94 12.70 16.66
C VAL A 571 -22.95 11.28 16.14
N SER A 572 -22.36 11.09 14.97
CA SER A 572 -22.11 9.76 14.42
C SER A 572 -20.65 9.37 14.62
N SER A 573 -20.42 8.07 14.73
CA SER A 573 -19.09 7.46 14.62
C SER A 573 -18.88 6.78 13.26
N SER A 574 -19.83 6.97 12.34
CA SER A 574 -19.73 6.47 10.97
C SER A 574 -20.46 7.40 9.98
N ILE A 575 -19.81 7.67 8.86
CA ILE A 575 -20.32 8.41 7.69
C ILE A 575 -21.50 7.66 7.06
N ARG A 576 -21.54 6.34 7.21
CA ARG A 576 -22.62 5.49 6.68
C ARG A 576 -23.95 5.68 7.43
N LEU A 577 -23.95 6.31 8.60
CA LEU A 577 -25.15 6.65 9.38
C LEU A 577 -26.08 5.43 9.56
N ILE A 578 -25.55 4.30 10.02
CA ILE A 578 -26.31 3.07 10.25
C ILE A 578 -27.07 3.12 11.58
N ALA A 579 -28.18 2.38 11.69
CA ALA A 579 -28.88 2.15 12.95
C ALA A 579 -28.22 0.98 13.68
N VAL A 580 -27.60 1.23 14.84
CA VAL A 580 -26.86 0.18 15.54
C VAL A 580 -27.82 -0.74 16.30
N SER A 581 -28.12 -1.90 15.71
CA SER A 581 -28.60 -3.07 16.45
C SER A 581 -27.86 -4.38 16.20
N ASP A 582 -26.95 -4.43 15.23
CA ASP A 582 -25.98 -5.51 15.03
C ASP A 582 -24.82 -4.92 14.19
N PRO A 583 -23.57 -4.87 14.68
CA PRO A 583 -22.48 -4.19 13.97
C PRO A 583 -21.98 -4.93 12.71
N ASP A 584 -22.45 -6.15 12.45
CA ASP A 584 -21.91 -7.08 11.42
C ASP A 584 -22.52 -6.92 10.00
N GLU A 585 -23.40 -5.94 9.72
CA GLU A 585 -24.05 -5.82 8.38
C GLU A 585 -23.54 -4.67 7.49
N VAL A 586 -22.38 -4.08 7.81
CA VAL A 586 -21.94 -2.83 7.15
C VAL A 586 -21.05 -3.06 5.91
N ASN A 587 -20.39 -4.21 5.74
CA ASN A 587 -19.48 -4.43 4.60
C ASN A 587 -19.86 -5.64 3.74
N VAL A 588 -20.77 -5.44 2.78
CA VAL A 588 -20.84 -6.25 1.56
C VAL A 588 -21.19 -5.30 0.41
N PHE A 589 -20.35 -5.26 -0.64
CA PHE A 589 -20.55 -4.84 -2.04
C PHE A 589 -19.53 -3.79 -2.56
N THR A 590 -18.43 -4.31 -3.15
CA THR A 590 -17.88 -4.09 -4.53
C THR A 590 -18.25 -2.78 -5.25
N GLU A 591 -17.40 -2.06 -5.99
CA GLU A 591 -16.32 -2.42 -6.93
C GLU A 591 -15.80 -1.07 -7.52
N ASP A 592 -14.57 -1.06 -8.04
CA ASP A 592 -14.10 -0.32 -9.24
C ASP A 592 -13.62 1.17 -9.19
N ASP A 593 -12.49 1.36 -9.91
CA ASP A 593 -11.96 2.54 -10.63
C ASP A 593 -11.32 3.69 -9.81
N GLU A 594 -9.98 3.75 -9.75
CA GLU A 594 -9.02 4.43 -10.66
C GLU A 594 -8.74 5.92 -10.30
N ASP A 595 -7.46 6.15 -9.96
CA ASP A 595 -6.55 7.24 -10.38
C ASP A 595 -6.73 8.71 -9.91
N ASP A 596 -5.66 9.13 -9.22
CA ASP A 596 -4.77 10.29 -9.48
C ASP A 596 -5.08 11.72 -8.99
N GLU A 597 -4.09 12.17 -8.20
CA GLU A 597 -3.26 13.38 -8.34
C GLU A 597 -3.85 14.77 -8.06
N ASP A 598 -3.45 15.27 -6.88
CA ASP A 598 -2.55 16.41 -6.62
C ASP A 598 -2.89 17.86 -7.05
N ASP A 599 -2.20 18.75 -6.32
CA ASP A 599 -1.91 20.17 -6.58
C ASP A 599 -2.92 21.25 -6.12
N GLU A 600 -2.53 22.41 -5.56
CA GLU A 600 -1.21 23.04 -5.45
C GLU A 600 -1.30 24.27 -4.50
N GLU A 601 -0.16 24.64 -3.93
CA GLU A 601 0.32 26.01 -3.66
C GLU A 601 -0.51 26.97 -2.74
N ILE A 602 0.08 27.97 -2.05
CA ILE A 602 0.41 29.26 -2.66
C ILE A 602 1.28 30.15 -1.72
N ASN A 603 2.37 30.65 -2.31
CA ASN A 603 2.90 32.03 -2.34
C ASN A 603 4.16 32.48 -1.59
N LEU A 604 5.12 32.76 -2.48
CA LEU A 604 6.11 33.83 -2.50
C LEU A 604 5.60 35.25 -2.16
N ASN A 605 6.28 35.93 -1.24
CA ASN A 605 7.08 37.15 -1.47
C ASN A 605 7.18 38.03 -0.21
N ASP A 606 8.39 38.10 0.35
CA ASP A 606 9.18 39.34 0.49
C ASP A 606 10.31 39.11 1.50
N TYR A 607 11.58 39.19 1.07
CA TYR A 607 12.55 40.17 1.60
C TYR A 607 13.93 40.04 0.92
N ASP A 608 14.25 41.06 0.13
CA ASP A 608 15.55 41.37 -0.47
C ASP A 608 16.66 41.66 0.57
N ASP A 609 17.91 41.52 0.09
CA ASP A 609 19.20 42.05 0.56
C ASP A 609 19.95 41.31 1.70
N VAL A 610 20.89 40.40 1.36
CA VAL A 610 22.32 40.47 1.82
C VAL A 610 23.30 39.76 0.85
N VAL A 611 24.04 40.57 0.09
CA VAL A 611 25.50 40.51 -0.24
C VAL A 611 26.23 39.16 -0.37
N LEU A 612 26.67 38.92 -1.62
CA LEU A 612 27.76 38.06 -2.10
C LEU A 612 29.02 37.97 -1.20
N ASP A 613 29.52 36.76 -0.96
CA ASP A 613 30.96 36.48 -0.86
C ASP A 613 31.26 35.10 -1.46
N ASP A 614 32.12 35.09 -2.47
CA ASP A 614 32.72 33.92 -3.12
C ASP A 614 33.76 33.28 -2.17
N ASP A 615 33.79 31.95 -2.02
CA ASP A 615 35.01 31.12 -2.06
C ASP A 615 34.74 29.67 -1.60
N TYR A 616 35.51 28.74 -2.20
CA TYR A 616 35.67 27.30 -1.96
C TYR A 616 34.68 26.39 -2.71
N GLY A 617 35.09 25.45 -3.56
CA GLY A 617 36.42 24.94 -3.86
C GLY A 617 36.33 23.48 -4.27
N ASP A 618 36.25 23.25 -5.57
CA ASP A 618 36.49 22.02 -6.33
C ASP A 618 37.55 21.09 -5.69
N PHE A 619 37.20 19.84 -5.42
CA PHE A 619 38.13 18.81 -4.91
C PHE A 619 37.86 17.43 -5.54
N ASP A 620 38.52 17.20 -6.67
CA ASP A 620 38.96 15.88 -7.14
C ASP A 620 39.78 15.14 -6.06
N PHE A 621 39.51 13.85 -5.85
CA PHE A 621 40.42 12.96 -5.12
C PHE A 621 40.62 11.61 -5.82
N TYR A 622 41.62 11.56 -6.72
CA TYR A 622 42.43 10.35 -6.94
C TYR A 622 43.56 10.34 -5.90
N ALA A 623 43.67 9.27 -5.10
CA ALA A 623 44.90 8.97 -4.35
C ALA A 623 45.16 7.47 -4.22
N ASP A 624 46.19 7.05 -4.96
CA ASP A 624 47.08 5.91 -4.72
C ASP A 624 47.33 5.57 -3.24
N VAL A 625 47.42 4.27 -2.94
CA VAL A 625 48.33 3.76 -1.92
C VAL A 625 49.23 2.68 -2.51
N GLU A 626 50.51 3.04 -2.61
CA GLU A 626 51.66 2.22 -2.98
C GLU A 626 51.82 0.97 -2.09
N THR A 627 52.20 -0.17 -2.67
CA THR A 627 53.34 -0.96 -2.14
C THR A 627 54.10 -1.68 -3.27
N GLU A 628 55.42 -1.49 -3.29
CA GLU A 628 56.39 -1.92 -4.31
C GLU A 628 56.51 -3.45 -4.51
N PRO A 629 57.04 -3.87 -5.68
CA PRO A 629 58.00 -4.96 -5.70
C PRO A 629 59.38 -4.54 -6.24
N GLU A 630 60.40 -5.16 -5.64
CA GLU A 630 61.82 -4.95 -5.89
C GLU A 630 62.26 -5.12 -7.36
N VAL A 631 63.14 -4.19 -7.73
CA VAL A 631 63.97 -4.07 -8.92
C VAL A 631 64.68 -5.38 -9.34
N ILE A 632 64.55 -5.76 -10.61
CA ILE A 632 65.61 -6.43 -11.38
C ILE A 632 65.95 -5.57 -12.61
N GLU A 633 67.12 -4.92 -12.56
CA GLU A 633 67.70 -4.16 -13.69
C GLU A 633 68.13 -5.09 -14.83
N LEU A 634 67.81 -4.73 -16.09
CA LEU A 634 68.67 -4.93 -17.26
C LEU A 634 68.55 -3.76 -18.27
N ASP A 635 69.72 -3.18 -18.58
CA ASP A 635 70.05 -2.07 -19.51
C ASP A 635 69.83 -2.46 -21.02
N PRO A 636 69.94 -1.57 -22.03
CA PRO A 636 68.95 -1.43 -23.10
C PRO A 636 69.51 -1.76 -24.51
N ALA A 637 68.61 -1.65 -25.51
CA ALA A 637 68.86 -1.50 -26.95
C ALA A 637 69.20 -2.77 -27.77
N ASP A 638 68.74 -2.76 -29.02
CA ASP A 638 68.49 -3.94 -29.85
C ASP A 638 67.38 -3.72 -30.89
N ASP A 639 67.48 -2.63 -31.66
CA ASP A 639 66.56 -2.29 -32.75
C ASP A 639 66.78 -3.26 -33.95
N ASN A 640 65.71 -3.61 -34.66
CA ASN A 640 65.61 -4.27 -35.99
C ASN A 640 65.18 -5.76 -36.08
N ASP A 641 64.24 -5.93 -37.03
CA ASP A 641 63.93 -7.07 -37.91
C ASP A 641 62.72 -7.98 -37.60
N GLU A 642 61.61 -7.58 -38.22
CA GLU A 642 60.58 -8.37 -38.95
C GLU A 642 59.66 -9.39 -38.22
N PRO A 643 58.39 -9.52 -38.66
CA PRO A 643 57.34 -10.21 -37.90
C PRO A 643 57.55 -11.72 -37.94
N VAL A 644 57.51 -12.35 -36.77
CA VAL A 644 57.51 -13.80 -36.65
C VAL A 644 56.05 -14.28 -36.73
N GLU A 645 55.71 -14.94 -37.84
CA GLU A 645 54.56 -15.87 -37.89
C GLU A 645 54.72 -16.87 -36.74
N VAL A 646 53.84 -16.79 -35.73
CA VAL A 646 53.69 -17.88 -34.77
C VAL A 646 52.77 -18.90 -35.41
N VAL A 647 53.40 -19.95 -35.93
CA VAL A 647 52.73 -21.21 -36.27
C VAL A 647 52.23 -21.82 -34.96
N VAL A 648 50.92 -21.82 -34.78
CA VAL A 648 50.25 -22.60 -33.73
C VAL A 648 50.35 -24.08 -34.12
N ASP A 649 50.70 -24.92 -33.16
CA ASP A 649 50.88 -26.37 -33.34
C ASP A 649 49.51 -27.05 -33.43
N ASP A 650 49.06 -27.35 -34.65
CA ASP A 650 47.84 -28.11 -35.00
C ASP A 650 47.91 -29.60 -34.58
N SER A 651 48.21 -29.93 -33.31
CA SER A 651 48.28 -31.34 -32.90
C SER A 651 47.58 -31.77 -31.61
N ASP A 652 46.79 -30.91 -30.98
CA ASP A 652 45.82 -31.34 -29.95
C ASP A 652 44.33 -31.16 -30.35
N ILE A 653 44.04 -30.75 -31.59
CA ILE A 653 42.67 -30.66 -32.13
C ILE A 653 42.52 -31.68 -33.27
N ALA A 654 42.31 -32.95 -32.92
CA ALA A 654 41.79 -33.95 -33.84
C ALA A 654 41.30 -35.20 -33.10
N GLU A 655 40.04 -35.20 -32.66
CA GLU A 655 39.16 -36.36 -32.75
C GLU A 655 37.69 -35.91 -32.67
N LEU A 656 37.20 -35.33 -33.77
CA LEU A 656 35.78 -35.12 -34.06
C LEU A 656 35.12 -36.46 -34.38
N GLU A 657 34.40 -37.01 -33.41
CA GLU A 657 33.25 -37.89 -33.66
C GLU A 657 32.00 -37.23 -33.05
N SER A 658 31.11 -36.78 -33.94
CA SER A 658 29.77 -36.17 -33.77
C SER A 658 29.62 -34.89 -32.94
N ASP A 659 29.41 -33.76 -33.65
CA ASP A 659 28.98 -32.43 -33.18
C ASP A 659 27.73 -32.42 -32.25
N ALA A 660 27.03 -33.54 -32.09
CA ALA A 660 25.88 -33.67 -31.19
C ALA A 660 26.28 -34.08 -29.76
N ASP A 661 27.43 -34.74 -29.56
CA ASP A 661 27.92 -35.11 -28.22
C ASP A 661 28.68 -33.95 -27.55
N GLU A 662 29.05 -32.89 -28.29
CA GLU A 662 29.76 -31.70 -27.77
C GLU A 662 28.80 -30.65 -27.15
N LEU A 663 27.49 -30.78 -27.40
CA LEU A 663 26.44 -29.94 -26.83
C LEU A 663 25.81 -30.54 -25.55
N ASP A 664 26.14 -31.79 -25.21
CA ASP A 664 25.61 -32.51 -24.07
C ASP A 664 26.36 -32.07 -22.79
N GLY A 665 25.66 -31.36 -21.88
CA GLY A 665 26.23 -30.80 -20.65
C GLY A 665 26.67 -29.32 -20.71
N LEU A 666 26.32 -28.58 -21.77
CA LEU A 666 26.40 -27.12 -21.80
C LEU A 666 25.21 -26.50 -21.05
N GLN A 667 25.40 -25.29 -20.51
CA GLN A 667 24.27 -24.46 -20.07
C GLN A 667 23.56 -23.89 -21.31
N ASP A 668 22.25 -23.69 -21.24
CA ASP A 668 21.47 -23.31 -22.43
C ASP A 668 21.63 -21.84 -22.80
N TYR A 669 21.73 -20.95 -21.81
CA TYR A 669 21.67 -19.50 -22.01
C TYR A 669 22.63 -18.76 -21.06
N GLY A 670 23.29 -17.70 -21.56
CA GLY A 670 24.18 -16.87 -20.75
C GLY A 670 24.39 -15.47 -21.31
N VAL A 671 24.48 -14.48 -20.42
CA VAL A 671 24.54 -13.04 -20.74
C VAL A 671 25.83 -12.42 -20.19
N PHE A 672 26.60 -11.75 -21.05
CA PHE A 672 27.97 -11.32 -20.75
C PHE A 672 28.26 -9.89 -21.26
N LEU A 673 27.42 -8.92 -20.92
CA LEU A 673 27.53 -7.55 -21.44
C LEU A 673 28.78 -6.82 -20.93
N GLY A 674 29.20 -7.04 -19.67
CA GLY A 674 30.44 -6.46 -19.13
C GLY A 674 31.72 -7.11 -19.63
N VAL A 675 31.63 -8.21 -20.37
CA VAL A 675 32.80 -8.89 -20.94
C VAL A 675 33.10 -8.27 -22.31
N THR A 676 33.85 -7.18 -22.33
CA THR A 676 34.22 -6.48 -23.58
C THR A 676 35.71 -6.60 -23.90
N PRO A 677 36.09 -6.73 -25.18
CA PRO A 677 37.49 -6.64 -25.59
C PRO A 677 38.05 -5.24 -25.32
N ASP A 678 39.35 -5.15 -25.02
CA ASP A 678 40.05 -3.88 -24.85
C ASP A 678 39.89 -3.02 -26.12
N GLU A 679 39.40 -1.79 -25.97
CA GLU A 679 39.02 -0.93 -27.11
C GLU A 679 40.18 -0.61 -28.06
N GLU A 680 41.39 -0.40 -27.54
CA GLU A 680 42.54 -0.04 -28.37
C GLU A 680 43.12 -1.26 -29.10
N THR A 681 43.22 -2.39 -28.42
CA THR A 681 43.92 -3.58 -28.89
C THR A 681 43.00 -4.64 -29.48
N HIS A 682 41.69 -4.52 -29.25
CA HIS A 682 40.65 -5.52 -29.50
C HIS A 682 40.98 -6.87 -28.87
N TYR A 683 41.80 -6.87 -27.81
CA TYR A 683 42.22 -8.09 -27.13
C TYR A 683 41.13 -8.53 -26.14
N ILE A 684 40.81 -9.81 -26.16
CA ILE A 684 40.01 -10.47 -25.13
C ILE A 684 40.79 -11.69 -24.65
N ASP A 685 40.76 -11.97 -23.35
CA ASP A 685 41.42 -13.17 -22.82
C ASP A 685 40.80 -14.43 -23.47
N PRO A 686 41.60 -15.31 -24.11
CA PRO A 686 41.09 -16.56 -24.62
C PRO A 686 40.38 -17.45 -23.59
N SER A 687 40.66 -17.30 -22.28
CA SER A 687 39.91 -18.00 -21.23
C SER A 687 38.45 -17.58 -21.17
N LEU A 688 38.14 -16.30 -21.37
CA LEU A 688 36.77 -15.77 -21.37
C LEU A 688 35.98 -16.29 -22.59
N ILE A 689 36.63 -16.35 -23.76
CA ILE A 689 36.03 -17.01 -24.94
C ILE A 689 35.75 -18.49 -24.67
N ALA A 690 36.67 -19.19 -23.99
CA ALA A 690 36.45 -20.58 -23.61
C ALA A 690 35.33 -20.76 -22.57
N TYR A 691 35.21 -19.81 -21.63
CA TYR A 691 34.15 -19.79 -20.62
C TYR A 691 32.77 -19.59 -21.26
N MET A 692 32.60 -18.54 -22.07
CA MET A 692 31.33 -18.26 -22.77
C MET A 692 30.92 -19.42 -23.70
N ARG A 693 31.87 -20.18 -24.24
CA ARG A 693 31.59 -21.40 -24.99
C ARG A 693 30.97 -22.54 -24.14
N GLY A 694 30.88 -22.38 -22.82
CA GLY A 694 30.08 -23.24 -21.95
C GLY A 694 28.57 -23.16 -22.20
N TYR A 695 28.13 -22.16 -22.98
CA TYR A 695 26.72 -21.85 -23.22
C TYR A 695 26.31 -22.12 -24.67
N ARG A 696 25.05 -22.53 -24.89
CA ARG A 696 24.49 -22.74 -26.25
C ARG A 696 24.13 -21.42 -26.91
N THR A 697 23.44 -20.54 -26.19
CA THR A 697 23.14 -19.17 -26.59
C THR A 697 23.97 -18.21 -25.74
N ILE A 698 24.68 -17.30 -26.40
CA ILE A 698 25.62 -16.35 -25.78
C ILE A 698 25.18 -14.94 -26.15
N VAL A 699 24.91 -14.10 -25.16
CA VAL A 699 24.59 -12.68 -25.34
C VAL A 699 25.80 -11.83 -24.96
N ILE A 700 26.21 -10.91 -25.85
CA ILE A 700 27.34 -9.97 -25.68
C ILE A 700 27.03 -8.64 -26.38
N ASP A 701 27.73 -7.55 -26.07
CA ASP A 701 27.74 -6.39 -26.96
C ASP A 701 28.72 -6.61 -28.12
N ALA A 702 28.22 -7.11 -29.25
CA ALA A 702 29.05 -7.44 -30.42
C ALA A 702 29.62 -6.19 -31.14
N GLN A 703 29.24 -4.97 -30.76
CA GLN A 703 29.83 -3.75 -31.31
C GLN A 703 31.32 -3.65 -31.00
N TYR A 704 31.75 -4.18 -29.85
CA TYR A 704 33.15 -4.19 -29.43
C TYR A 704 33.94 -5.42 -29.91
N TYR A 705 33.28 -6.41 -30.50
CA TYR A 705 33.91 -7.64 -30.98
C TYR A 705 34.26 -7.59 -32.46
N THR A 706 35.37 -8.27 -32.81
CA THR A 706 35.75 -8.53 -34.21
C THR A 706 35.05 -9.76 -34.78
N ALA A 707 34.94 -9.85 -36.11
CA ALA A 707 34.33 -11.00 -36.78
C ALA A 707 35.04 -12.33 -36.46
N ASP A 708 36.36 -12.32 -36.25
CA ASP A 708 37.12 -13.52 -35.89
C ASP A 708 36.83 -13.97 -34.45
N GLN A 709 36.59 -13.03 -33.51
CA GLN A 709 36.20 -13.35 -32.14
C GLN A 709 34.77 -13.90 -32.07
N ILE A 710 33.82 -13.32 -32.80
CA ILE A 710 32.46 -13.86 -32.90
C ILE A 710 32.50 -15.25 -33.53
N ALA A 711 33.29 -15.45 -34.59
CA ALA A 711 33.47 -16.78 -35.18
C ALA A 711 34.06 -17.79 -34.19
N ALA A 712 34.95 -17.36 -33.29
CA ALA A 712 35.51 -18.22 -32.25
C ALA A 712 34.47 -18.60 -31.17
N LEU A 713 33.60 -17.67 -30.77
CA LEU A 713 32.46 -17.96 -29.88
C LEU A 713 31.49 -18.96 -30.51
N LYS A 714 31.24 -18.83 -31.81
CA LYS A 714 30.31 -19.69 -32.58
C LYS A 714 30.85 -21.07 -32.93
N GLU A 715 32.12 -21.38 -32.64
CA GLU A 715 32.63 -22.73 -32.82
C GLU A 715 31.73 -23.75 -32.11
N GLY A 716 31.65 -24.99 -32.60
CA GLY A 716 30.78 -26.02 -32.01
C GLY A 716 29.27 -25.74 -32.08
N GLY A 717 28.84 -24.77 -32.90
CA GLY A 717 27.43 -24.57 -33.25
C GLY A 717 26.63 -23.68 -32.29
N ARG A 718 27.32 -22.79 -31.56
CA ARG A 718 26.71 -21.85 -30.60
C ARG A 718 26.04 -20.68 -31.31
N THR A 719 24.97 -20.17 -30.71
CA THR A 719 24.25 -18.98 -31.15
C THR A 719 24.83 -17.77 -30.43
N VAL A 720 25.15 -16.70 -31.16
CA VAL A 720 25.61 -15.44 -30.57
C VAL A 720 24.62 -14.32 -30.89
N LEU A 721 23.98 -13.78 -29.86
CA LEU A 721 23.11 -12.61 -29.95
C LEU A 721 23.89 -11.37 -29.52
N SER A 722 23.68 -10.25 -30.22
CA SER A 722 24.26 -8.97 -29.83
C SER A 722 23.25 -8.15 -29.06
N TYR A 723 23.67 -7.57 -27.94
CA TYR A 723 23.01 -6.41 -27.36
C TYR A 723 22.81 -5.33 -28.43
N ILE A 724 21.61 -4.76 -28.47
CA ILE A 724 21.27 -3.56 -29.23
C ILE A 724 20.20 -2.79 -28.47
N ASN A 725 20.53 -1.56 -28.10
CA ASN A 725 19.60 -0.64 -27.48
C ASN A 725 18.80 0.08 -28.57
N ILE A 726 17.47 0.04 -28.51
CA ILE A 726 16.61 0.71 -29.51
C ILE A 726 15.78 1.85 -28.92
N GLY A 727 15.53 1.86 -27.61
CA GLY A 727 14.67 2.83 -26.95
C GLY A 727 15.41 3.95 -26.23
N SER A 728 16.72 3.82 -26.00
CA SER A 728 17.52 4.86 -25.38
C SER A 728 18.83 5.10 -26.14
N LEU A 729 19.59 6.11 -25.69
CA LEU A 729 20.84 6.56 -26.27
C LEU A 729 21.88 6.80 -25.17
N GLU A 730 22.94 5.98 -25.16
CA GLU A 730 24.03 6.13 -24.19
C GLU A 730 25.09 7.15 -24.66
N ASP A 731 25.58 8.01 -23.75
CA ASP A 731 26.48 9.13 -24.05
C ASP A 731 27.88 8.75 -24.51
N PHE A 732 28.29 7.51 -24.22
CA PHE A 732 29.57 6.96 -24.63
C PHE A 732 29.55 6.40 -26.06
N ARG A 733 28.38 6.24 -26.69
CA ARG A 733 28.28 5.78 -28.08
C ARG A 733 28.85 6.83 -29.03
N ASP A 734 29.57 6.39 -30.05
CA ASP A 734 30.22 7.29 -31.02
C ASP A 734 29.21 8.10 -31.86
N TYR A 735 27.95 7.64 -31.91
CA TYR A 735 26.82 8.30 -32.55
C TYR A 735 25.96 9.18 -31.62
N TYR A 736 26.28 9.30 -30.32
CA TYR A 736 25.48 10.10 -29.37
C TYR A 736 25.20 11.51 -29.88
N GLY A 737 26.24 12.23 -30.31
CA GLY A 737 26.11 13.62 -30.75
C GLY A 737 25.27 13.84 -32.01
N ASP A 738 25.00 12.79 -32.80
CA ASP A 738 24.16 12.86 -33.99
C ASP A 738 22.66 12.70 -33.64
N TYR A 739 22.34 12.04 -32.53
CA TYR A 739 20.96 11.69 -32.13
C TYR A 739 20.51 12.28 -30.78
N ALA A 740 21.39 12.92 -30.00
CA ALA A 740 21.03 13.59 -28.74
C ALA A 740 19.94 14.69 -28.88
N GLY A 741 19.59 15.09 -30.11
CA GLY A 741 18.51 16.05 -30.36
C GLY A 741 17.11 15.43 -30.45
N ILE A 742 16.99 14.10 -30.42
CA ILE A 742 15.71 13.38 -30.45
C ILE A 742 15.44 12.61 -29.14
N THR A 743 16.31 12.74 -28.15
CA THR A 743 16.03 12.25 -26.80
C THR A 743 14.91 13.08 -26.16
N PHE A 744 14.13 12.46 -25.27
CA PHE A 744 12.98 13.12 -24.66
C PHE A 744 12.91 12.98 -23.13
N ALA A 745 13.72 12.12 -22.52
CA ALA A 745 13.81 11.93 -21.07
C ALA A 745 15.21 11.40 -20.66
N GLU A 746 15.60 11.60 -19.40
CA GLU A 746 16.75 10.87 -18.81
C GLU A 746 16.34 9.43 -18.50
N TYR A 747 17.30 8.51 -18.47
CA TYR A 747 17.05 7.11 -18.15
C TYR A 747 17.38 6.86 -16.68
N ASP A 748 16.39 6.38 -15.92
CA ASP A 748 16.51 6.20 -14.47
C ASP A 748 17.59 5.17 -14.11
N ASN A 749 18.32 5.42 -13.02
CA ASN A 749 19.41 4.58 -12.52
C ASN A 749 20.64 4.42 -13.44
N TRP A 750 20.64 5.00 -14.66
CA TRP A 750 21.76 4.92 -15.61
C TRP A 750 22.24 6.32 -16.05
N PRO A 751 23.10 6.97 -15.25
CA PRO A 751 23.65 8.28 -15.59
C PRO A 751 24.38 8.28 -16.95
N GLY A 752 23.96 9.16 -17.85
CA GLY A 752 24.50 9.25 -19.21
C GLY A 752 23.69 8.49 -20.26
N GLU A 753 22.56 7.89 -19.89
CA GLU A 753 21.60 7.27 -20.80
C GLU A 753 20.30 8.09 -20.87
N TYR A 754 19.65 8.10 -22.04
CA TYR A 754 18.51 8.97 -22.32
C TYR A 754 17.50 8.27 -23.23
N TRP A 755 16.21 8.31 -22.90
CA TRP A 755 15.14 7.80 -23.77
C TRP A 755 15.09 8.55 -25.10
N VAL A 756 14.90 7.80 -26.19
CA VAL A 756 14.90 8.30 -27.57
C VAL A 756 13.51 8.22 -28.17
N ASP A 757 13.08 9.26 -28.88
CA ASP A 757 11.85 9.19 -29.66
C ASP A 757 12.04 8.28 -30.87
N VAL A 758 11.69 7.01 -30.67
CA VAL A 758 11.81 5.95 -31.67
C VAL A 758 10.85 6.11 -32.86
N SER A 759 9.89 7.04 -32.78
CA SER A 759 9.01 7.37 -33.91
C SER A 759 9.75 8.13 -35.02
N GLU A 760 10.91 8.70 -34.73
CA GLU A 760 11.72 9.44 -35.70
C GLU A 760 12.29 8.50 -36.79
N ASP A 761 11.88 8.72 -38.04
CA ASP A 761 12.37 7.98 -39.24
C ASP A 761 13.92 7.90 -39.26
N SER A 762 14.60 8.95 -38.80
CA SER A 762 16.07 9.01 -38.82
C SER A 762 16.75 8.06 -37.82
N TRP A 763 16.08 7.74 -36.71
CA TRP A 763 16.53 6.73 -35.75
C TRP A 763 16.28 5.33 -36.30
N GLN A 764 15.08 5.08 -36.81
CA GLN A 764 14.71 3.81 -37.42
C GLN A 764 15.63 3.45 -38.61
N ASP A 765 15.88 4.41 -39.51
CA ASP A 765 16.79 4.24 -40.65
C ASP A 765 18.24 3.96 -40.20
N PHE A 766 18.66 4.52 -39.07
CA PHE A 766 20.01 4.32 -38.53
C PHE A 766 20.18 2.93 -37.92
N ILE A 767 19.27 2.53 -37.03
CA ILE A 767 19.27 1.21 -36.42
C ILE A 767 19.21 0.13 -37.50
N LEU A 768 18.26 0.22 -38.43
CA LEU A 768 18.03 -0.79 -39.46
C LEU A 768 19.01 -0.70 -40.65
N GLY A 769 19.56 0.47 -40.93
CA GLY A 769 20.43 0.71 -42.08
C GLY A 769 21.92 0.60 -41.78
N GLU A 770 22.33 0.86 -40.54
CA GLU A 770 23.74 0.97 -40.15
C GLU A 770 24.09 0.03 -38.99
N VAL A 771 23.44 0.18 -37.82
CA VAL A 771 23.82 -0.54 -36.58
C VAL A 771 23.61 -2.06 -36.75
N ALA A 772 22.37 -2.50 -36.96
CA ALA A 772 22.04 -3.92 -37.08
C ALA A 772 22.79 -4.62 -38.22
N PRO A 773 22.86 -4.07 -39.46
CA PRO A 773 23.65 -4.67 -40.53
C PRO A 773 25.15 -4.78 -40.22
N SER A 774 25.72 -3.83 -39.46
CA SER A 774 27.15 -3.87 -39.10
C SER A 774 27.45 -5.02 -38.13
N ILE A 775 26.56 -5.27 -37.18
CA ILE A 775 26.63 -6.37 -36.21
C ILE A 775 26.48 -7.73 -36.92
N LEU A 776 25.45 -7.88 -37.75
CA LEU A 776 25.24 -9.10 -38.55
C LEU A 776 26.41 -9.38 -39.50
N ALA A 777 27.04 -8.34 -40.04
CA ALA A 777 28.22 -8.50 -40.89
C ALA A 777 29.46 -9.05 -40.16
N LYS A 778 29.53 -8.89 -38.83
CA LYS A 778 30.56 -9.51 -37.98
C LYS A 778 30.24 -10.99 -37.68
N GLY A 779 28.99 -11.42 -37.89
CA GLY A 779 28.59 -12.81 -37.84
C GLY A 779 27.71 -13.21 -36.65
N ALA A 780 27.17 -12.25 -35.90
CA ALA A 780 26.11 -12.51 -34.92
C ALA A 780 24.88 -13.16 -35.60
N ASP A 781 24.13 -13.98 -34.85
CA ASP A 781 22.93 -14.68 -35.33
C ASP A 781 21.66 -13.85 -35.15
N GLY A 782 21.71 -12.85 -34.26
CA GLY A 782 20.55 -12.06 -33.90
C GLY A 782 20.86 -10.99 -32.88
N PHE A 783 19.80 -10.50 -32.25
CA PHE A 783 19.79 -9.36 -31.36
C PHE A 783 19.12 -9.72 -30.04
N PHE A 784 19.74 -9.26 -28.96
CA PHE A 784 19.15 -9.07 -27.65
C PHE A 784 18.77 -7.59 -27.60
N VAL A 785 17.50 -7.30 -27.81
CA VAL A 785 16.96 -5.97 -28.05
C VAL A 785 16.49 -5.38 -26.74
N ASP A 786 17.10 -4.28 -26.34
CA ASP A 786 16.87 -3.64 -25.05
C ASP A 786 16.05 -2.36 -25.17
N ASN A 787 15.45 -1.95 -24.04
CA ASN A 787 14.69 -0.71 -23.88
C ASN A 787 13.47 -0.60 -24.80
N VAL A 788 12.73 -1.70 -24.97
CA VAL A 788 11.41 -1.67 -25.60
C VAL A 788 10.38 -0.94 -24.72
N ASP A 789 10.67 -0.81 -23.43
CA ASP A 789 9.92 -0.08 -22.40
C ASP A 789 9.83 1.43 -22.66
N VAL A 790 10.54 1.95 -23.66
CA VAL A 790 10.34 3.31 -24.18
C VAL A 790 8.88 3.60 -24.55
N TYR A 791 8.09 2.55 -24.85
CA TYR A 791 6.65 2.69 -25.04
C TYR A 791 5.89 2.96 -23.72
N TYR A 792 6.24 2.26 -22.64
CA TYR A 792 5.69 2.53 -21.30
C TYR A 792 6.02 3.97 -20.86
N VAL A 793 7.28 4.37 -21.02
CA VAL A 793 7.71 5.76 -20.72
C VAL A 793 6.99 6.79 -21.58
N ALA A 794 6.59 6.45 -22.81
CA ALA A 794 5.82 7.36 -23.66
C ALA A 794 4.32 7.41 -23.31
N LEU A 795 3.79 6.44 -22.56
CA LEU A 795 2.40 6.41 -22.09
C LEU A 795 2.19 7.27 -20.86
N ASN A 796 3.16 7.30 -19.95
CA ASN A 796 3.07 8.04 -18.71
C ASN A 796 3.37 9.52 -18.99
N GLU A 797 2.34 10.39 -18.91
CA GLU A 797 2.46 11.82 -19.24
C GLU A 797 2.94 12.68 -18.05
N ASP A 798 3.08 12.09 -16.85
CA ASP A 798 3.45 12.76 -15.59
C ASP A 798 4.96 12.96 -15.47
N HIS A 799 5.45 13.80 -16.37
CA HIS A 799 6.80 14.29 -16.34
C HIS A 799 6.82 15.74 -15.85
N GLU A 800 6.83 15.92 -14.54
CA GLU A 800 6.87 17.20 -13.81
C GLU A 800 8.08 18.12 -14.12
N PHE A 801 8.95 17.78 -15.08
CA PHE A 801 10.17 18.54 -15.35
C PHE A 801 10.22 19.16 -16.75
N ASP A 802 10.68 20.42 -16.79
CA ASP A 802 10.92 21.32 -17.95
C ASP A 802 11.86 20.72 -19.06
N PHE A 803 12.38 19.50 -18.86
CA PHE A 803 13.30 18.78 -19.76
C PHE A 803 12.62 17.70 -20.61
N TYR A 804 11.40 17.28 -20.25
CA TYR A 804 10.68 16.23 -20.95
C TYR A 804 9.97 16.77 -22.19
N ARG A 805 10.14 16.07 -23.31
CA ARG A 805 9.46 16.43 -24.56
C ARG A 805 8.31 15.46 -24.78
N ASN A 806 7.07 15.97 -24.84
CA ASN A 806 5.92 15.13 -25.19
C ASN A 806 6.15 14.42 -26.52
N VAL A 807 6.07 13.09 -26.48
CA VAL A 807 6.11 12.18 -27.62
C VAL A 807 4.73 11.54 -27.75
N ASP A 808 4.33 11.21 -28.98
CA ASP A 808 3.04 10.55 -29.21
C ASP A 808 3.24 9.05 -28.95
N ALA A 809 2.65 8.53 -27.86
CA ALA A 809 2.76 7.11 -27.46
C ALA A 809 2.39 6.15 -28.60
N ASN A 810 1.39 6.46 -29.43
CA ASN A 810 1.03 5.63 -30.57
C ASN A 810 2.11 5.65 -31.66
N ALA A 811 2.76 6.80 -31.85
CA ALA A 811 3.87 6.92 -32.79
C ALA A 811 5.12 6.19 -32.29
N VAL A 812 5.37 6.21 -30.98
CA VAL A 812 6.43 5.42 -30.32
C VAL A 812 6.14 3.93 -30.50
N PHE A 813 4.93 3.47 -30.19
CA PHE A 813 4.49 2.08 -30.42
C PHE A 813 4.72 1.63 -31.88
N ASP A 814 4.27 2.43 -32.85
CA ASP A 814 4.48 2.16 -34.28
C ASP A 814 5.97 2.14 -34.65
N GLY A 815 6.78 2.99 -34.01
CA GLY A 815 8.23 3.06 -34.17
C GLY A 815 8.95 1.81 -33.67
N VAL A 816 8.65 1.37 -32.45
CA VAL A 816 9.15 0.12 -31.87
C VAL A 816 8.78 -1.07 -32.77
N ALA A 817 7.51 -1.19 -33.16
CA ALA A 817 7.04 -2.25 -34.05
C ALA A 817 7.76 -2.24 -35.41
N THR A 818 8.04 -1.05 -35.96
CA THR A 818 8.78 -0.88 -37.21
C THR A 818 10.22 -1.37 -37.10
N ILE A 819 10.92 -1.03 -36.01
CA ILE A 819 12.28 -1.48 -35.75
C ILE A 819 12.30 -3.00 -35.60
N LEU A 820 11.48 -3.57 -34.72
CA LEU A 820 11.45 -5.01 -34.43
C LEU A 820 11.11 -5.86 -35.67
N SER A 821 10.04 -5.52 -36.40
CA SER A 821 9.73 -6.19 -37.68
C SER A 821 10.82 -5.98 -38.73
N GLY A 822 11.52 -4.85 -38.69
CA GLY A 822 12.67 -4.55 -39.55
C GLY A 822 13.84 -5.49 -39.28
N LEU A 823 14.15 -5.76 -37.99
CA LEU A 823 15.19 -6.71 -37.56
C LEU A 823 14.81 -8.13 -37.99
N GLN A 824 13.58 -8.57 -37.73
CA GLN A 824 13.03 -9.86 -38.20
C GLN A 824 13.18 -10.05 -39.72
N ALA A 825 12.90 -8.99 -40.49
CA ALA A 825 13.03 -9.02 -41.95
C ALA A 825 14.47 -9.25 -42.46
N MET A 826 15.48 -9.12 -41.58
CA MET A 826 16.88 -9.43 -41.87
C MET A 826 17.24 -10.90 -41.69
N ASP A 827 16.30 -11.78 -41.34
CA ASP A 827 16.55 -13.20 -40.97
C ASP A 827 17.41 -13.31 -39.70
N ALA A 828 17.28 -12.32 -38.80
CA ALA A 828 17.96 -12.24 -37.51
C ALA A 828 17.03 -12.76 -36.40
N TYR A 829 17.59 -13.49 -35.45
CA TYR A 829 16.85 -13.89 -34.24
C TYR A 829 16.62 -12.67 -33.34
N VAL A 830 15.40 -12.40 -32.90
CA VAL A 830 15.08 -11.22 -32.07
C VAL A 830 14.59 -11.65 -30.70
N CYS A 831 15.43 -11.44 -29.68
CA CYS A 831 15.10 -11.65 -28.28
C CYS A 831 14.87 -10.27 -27.64
N ILE A 832 13.65 -9.94 -27.24
CA ILE A 832 13.37 -8.70 -26.50
C ILE A 832 13.79 -8.89 -25.05
N ASN A 833 14.48 -7.92 -24.46
CA ASN A 833 14.74 -7.82 -23.03
C ASN A 833 13.67 -6.93 -22.38
N GLY A 834 12.95 -7.43 -21.37
CA GLY A 834 11.81 -6.71 -20.78
C GLY A 834 10.67 -6.51 -21.77
N GLY A 835 10.15 -5.28 -21.87
CA GLY A 835 9.22 -4.87 -22.93
C GLY A 835 7.78 -5.36 -22.74
N ASP A 836 7.41 -5.78 -21.55
CA ASP A 836 6.12 -6.37 -21.20
C ASP A 836 4.93 -5.51 -21.66
N THR A 837 4.96 -4.21 -21.40
CA THR A 837 3.91 -3.26 -21.78
C THR A 837 3.70 -3.23 -23.30
N PHE A 838 4.79 -3.10 -24.07
CA PHE A 838 4.71 -3.10 -25.53
C PHE A 838 4.27 -4.46 -26.09
N VAL A 839 4.84 -5.56 -25.58
CA VAL A 839 4.57 -6.90 -26.11
C VAL A 839 3.12 -7.29 -25.84
N THR A 840 2.59 -7.00 -24.65
CA THR A 840 1.19 -7.21 -24.29
C THR A 840 0.28 -6.35 -25.16
N ALA A 841 0.52 -5.03 -25.25
CA ALA A 841 -0.26 -4.14 -26.10
C ALA A 841 -0.24 -4.56 -27.59
N TYR A 842 0.90 -5.04 -28.10
CA TYR A 842 1.01 -5.53 -29.47
C TYR A 842 0.18 -6.79 -29.71
N TYR A 843 0.20 -7.72 -28.75
CA TYR A 843 -0.62 -8.92 -28.79
C TYR A 843 -2.13 -8.60 -28.75
N GLU A 844 -2.54 -7.76 -27.82
CA GLU A 844 -3.95 -7.40 -27.58
C GLU A 844 -4.57 -6.60 -28.73
N ASN A 845 -3.77 -5.75 -29.38
CA ASN A 845 -4.15 -5.07 -30.62
C ASN A 845 -4.29 -6.03 -31.83
N GLY A 846 -4.17 -7.34 -31.60
CA GLY A 846 -4.32 -8.40 -32.60
C GLY A 846 -3.06 -8.62 -33.45
N GLY A 847 -1.92 -8.10 -32.99
CA GLY A 847 -0.61 -8.39 -33.53
C GLY A 847 -0.22 -9.85 -33.31
N ASN A 848 0.65 -10.36 -34.17
CA ASN A 848 1.22 -11.69 -34.01
C ASN A 848 2.67 -11.52 -33.53
N LEU A 849 2.99 -11.94 -32.30
CA LEU A 849 4.31 -11.71 -31.70
C LEU A 849 5.45 -12.22 -32.60
N SER A 850 5.26 -13.32 -33.32
CA SER A 850 6.25 -13.83 -34.29
C SER A 850 6.54 -12.93 -35.50
N ASP A 851 5.81 -11.81 -35.67
CA ASP A 851 6.11 -10.78 -36.67
C ASP A 851 7.14 -9.74 -36.15
N VAL A 852 7.41 -9.70 -34.84
CA VAL A 852 8.30 -8.72 -34.18
C VAL A 852 9.40 -9.36 -33.33
N MET A 853 9.22 -10.58 -32.81
CA MET A 853 10.16 -11.24 -31.91
C MET A 853 10.17 -12.78 -32.10
N ASP A 854 11.30 -13.41 -31.75
CA ASP A 854 11.43 -14.87 -31.63
C ASP A 854 11.44 -15.33 -30.18
N ALA A 855 11.81 -14.44 -29.25
CA ALA A 855 11.97 -14.75 -27.84
C ALA A 855 11.82 -13.53 -26.94
N VAL A 856 11.59 -13.78 -25.67
CA VAL A 856 11.73 -12.80 -24.58
C VAL A 856 12.84 -13.23 -23.62
N ASN A 857 13.59 -12.27 -23.12
CA ASN A 857 14.33 -12.35 -21.87
C ASN A 857 13.65 -11.42 -20.87
N GLN A 858 13.25 -11.95 -19.71
CA GLN A 858 12.78 -11.11 -18.60
C GLN A 858 13.86 -11.11 -17.51
N GLU A 859 14.21 -9.92 -17.04
CA GLU A 859 15.12 -9.75 -15.91
C GLU A 859 14.34 -9.80 -14.59
N SER A 860 14.99 -10.30 -13.53
CA SER A 860 14.52 -10.17 -12.15
C SER A 860 13.12 -10.75 -11.92
N VAL A 861 12.87 -11.96 -12.42
CA VAL A 861 11.56 -12.62 -12.23
C VAL A 861 11.46 -13.27 -10.86
N PHE A 862 12.55 -13.83 -10.36
CA PHE A 862 12.64 -14.46 -9.05
C PHE A 862 13.54 -13.70 -8.08
N SER A 863 14.46 -12.90 -8.62
CA SER A 863 15.40 -12.08 -7.86
C SER A 863 15.12 -10.60 -8.03
N THR A 864 15.59 -9.79 -7.08
CA THR A 864 15.61 -8.33 -7.18
C THR A 864 17.03 -7.80 -6.98
N ILE A 865 17.34 -6.65 -7.56
CA ILE A 865 18.58 -5.92 -7.30
C ILE A 865 18.27 -4.92 -6.19
N ARG A 866 18.99 -5.02 -5.06
CA ARG A 866 18.88 -4.11 -3.90
C ARG A 866 20.06 -3.15 -3.78
N ASP A 867 21.11 -3.34 -4.58
CA ASP A 867 22.20 -2.39 -4.71
C ASP A 867 22.93 -2.59 -6.03
N TYR A 868 22.67 -1.69 -6.99
CA TYR A 868 23.27 -1.73 -8.31
C TYR A 868 24.81 -1.58 -8.28
N ASP A 869 25.32 -0.77 -7.36
CA ASP A 869 26.75 -0.47 -7.24
C ASP A 869 27.51 -1.57 -6.50
N ARG A 870 26.88 -2.18 -5.49
CA ARG A 870 27.50 -3.18 -4.61
C ARG A 870 27.16 -4.62 -4.98
N ASN A 871 26.30 -4.84 -5.98
CA ASN A 871 25.80 -6.17 -6.38
C ASN A 871 25.11 -6.88 -5.21
N VAL A 872 24.23 -6.16 -4.50
CA VAL A 872 23.38 -6.74 -3.45
C VAL A 872 22.07 -7.16 -4.11
N PHE A 873 21.65 -8.39 -3.82
CA PHE A 873 20.49 -9.00 -4.45
C PHE A 873 19.55 -9.57 -3.40
N GLY A 874 18.26 -9.57 -3.71
CA GLY A 874 17.21 -10.17 -2.89
C GLY A 874 16.32 -11.12 -3.70
N THR A 875 15.25 -11.55 -3.07
CA THR A 875 14.13 -12.26 -3.72
C THR A 875 13.13 -11.23 -4.23
N GLN A 876 12.51 -11.52 -5.38
CA GLN A 876 11.51 -10.65 -5.98
C GLN A 876 10.21 -10.62 -5.15
N SER A 877 9.51 -9.48 -5.16
CA SER A 877 8.18 -9.35 -4.55
C SER A 877 7.17 -10.30 -5.20
N SER A 878 6.14 -10.73 -4.45
CA SER A 878 5.11 -11.63 -4.97
C SER A 878 4.28 -11.00 -6.10
N GLY A 879 4.05 -9.68 -6.02
CA GLY A 879 3.38 -8.88 -7.06
C GLY A 879 4.16 -8.88 -8.38
N ASP A 880 5.41 -8.42 -8.35
CA ASP A 880 6.25 -8.36 -9.56
C ASP A 880 6.55 -9.75 -10.11
N HIS A 881 6.78 -10.73 -9.22
CA HIS A 881 6.93 -12.12 -9.60
C HIS A 881 5.71 -12.60 -10.40
N SER A 882 4.50 -12.38 -9.88
CA SER A 882 3.26 -12.80 -10.53
C SER A 882 3.05 -12.09 -11.88
N TRP A 883 3.29 -10.79 -11.93
CA TRP A 883 3.21 -10.00 -13.16
C TRP A 883 4.16 -10.52 -14.25
N TYR A 884 5.45 -10.68 -13.91
CA TYR A 884 6.44 -11.20 -14.86
C TYR A 884 6.17 -12.64 -15.26
N MET A 885 5.64 -13.46 -14.35
CA MET A 885 5.18 -14.82 -14.64
C MET A 885 4.08 -14.83 -15.70
N GLU A 886 3.05 -13.99 -15.56
CA GLU A 886 1.99 -13.87 -16.55
C GLU A 886 2.53 -13.44 -17.91
N TYR A 887 3.42 -12.44 -17.93
CA TYR A 887 4.05 -11.97 -19.14
C TYR A 887 4.86 -13.06 -19.87
N VAL A 888 5.78 -13.74 -19.18
CA VAL A 888 6.60 -14.78 -19.83
C VAL A 888 5.76 -15.99 -20.26
N GLN A 889 4.70 -16.31 -19.52
CA GLN A 889 3.77 -17.37 -19.90
C GLN A 889 2.91 -16.98 -21.12
N LEU A 890 2.50 -15.72 -21.26
CA LEU A 890 1.85 -15.21 -22.46
C LEU A 890 2.76 -15.43 -23.68
N VAL A 891 4.03 -15.03 -23.60
CA VAL A 891 5.00 -15.22 -24.69
C VAL A 891 5.20 -16.70 -25.01
N ALA A 892 5.41 -17.53 -23.98
CA ALA A 892 5.53 -18.99 -24.13
C ALA A 892 4.30 -19.61 -24.80
N SER A 893 3.10 -19.12 -24.51
CA SER A 893 1.84 -19.62 -25.09
C SER A 893 1.76 -19.39 -26.61
N GLN A 894 2.49 -18.39 -27.12
CA GLN A 894 2.63 -18.14 -28.56
C GLN A 894 3.68 -19.03 -29.23
N GLY A 895 4.38 -19.85 -28.45
CA GLY A 895 5.40 -20.80 -28.92
C GLY A 895 6.75 -20.15 -29.23
N LEU A 896 7.02 -19.01 -28.60
CA LEU A 896 8.29 -18.29 -28.65
C LEU A 896 9.21 -18.76 -27.50
N ASP A 897 10.52 -18.55 -27.65
CA ASP A 897 11.48 -18.94 -26.61
C ASP A 897 11.41 -17.96 -25.43
N VAL A 898 11.65 -18.46 -24.22
CA VAL A 898 11.66 -17.64 -22.98
C VAL A 898 12.99 -17.87 -22.26
N TYR A 899 13.63 -16.75 -21.94
CA TYR A 899 14.84 -16.68 -21.14
C TYR A 899 14.59 -15.87 -19.87
N LEU A 900 15.19 -16.29 -18.76
CA LEU A 900 15.20 -15.53 -17.52
C LEU A 900 16.63 -15.05 -17.22
N LEU A 901 16.78 -13.80 -16.83
CA LEU A 901 18.04 -13.25 -16.33
C LEU A 901 17.85 -12.87 -14.87
N GLU A 902 18.51 -13.60 -13.97
CA GLU A 902 18.33 -13.44 -12.53
C GLU A 902 19.64 -12.95 -11.91
N TYR A 903 19.55 -12.02 -10.97
CA TYR A 903 20.68 -11.50 -10.22
C TYR A 903 20.65 -12.10 -8.83
N THR A 904 21.39 -13.18 -8.60
CA THR A 904 21.45 -13.81 -7.29
C THR A 904 22.68 -14.70 -7.16
N THR A 905 23.15 -14.84 -5.92
CA THR A 905 24.14 -15.87 -5.55
C THR A 905 23.56 -16.94 -4.64
N ASP A 906 22.27 -16.83 -4.30
CA ASP A 906 21.58 -17.79 -3.45
C ASP A 906 21.31 -19.09 -4.21
N THR A 907 21.90 -20.17 -3.72
CA THR A 907 21.77 -21.50 -4.31
C THR A 907 20.37 -22.10 -4.19
N ASN A 908 19.58 -21.69 -3.20
CA ASN A 908 18.20 -22.14 -3.04
C ASN A 908 17.31 -21.50 -4.09
N LEU A 909 17.37 -20.17 -4.21
CA LEU A 909 16.65 -19.41 -5.23
C LEU A 909 17.03 -19.87 -6.65
N ILE A 910 18.32 -20.08 -6.92
CA ILE A 910 18.79 -20.67 -8.19
C ILE A 910 18.15 -22.05 -8.42
N GLY A 911 17.99 -22.87 -7.37
CA GLY A 911 17.32 -24.16 -7.46
C GLY A 911 15.83 -24.05 -7.81
N GLN A 912 15.14 -23.03 -7.32
CA GLN A 912 13.75 -22.74 -7.65
C GLN A 912 13.61 -22.28 -9.12
N ILE A 913 14.47 -21.35 -9.55
CA ILE A 913 14.55 -20.88 -10.93
C ILE A 913 14.80 -22.06 -11.88
N ASP A 914 15.77 -22.92 -11.55
CA ASP A 914 16.11 -24.12 -12.33
C ASP A 914 14.89 -25.05 -12.47
N GLY A 915 14.19 -25.32 -11.35
CA GLY A 915 12.99 -26.14 -11.34
C GLY A 915 11.86 -25.55 -12.19
N TYR A 916 11.60 -24.25 -12.04
CA TYR A 916 10.57 -23.55 -12.80
C TYR A 916 10.88 -23.58 -14.31
N CYS A 917 12.12 -23.25 -14.70
CA CYS A 917 12.54 -23.29 -16.09
C CYS A 917 12.45 -24.70 -16.68
N ASP A 918 12.84 -25.73 -15.94
CA ASP A 918 12.73 -27.13 -16.38
C ASP A 918 11.27 -27.54 -16.64
N ASP A 919 10.34 -27.13 -15.77
CA ASP A 919 8.92 -27.47 -15.88
C ASP A 919 8.23 -26.76 -17.06
N HIS A 920 8.65 -25.53 -17.37
CA HIS A 920 8.08 -24.71 -18.44
C HIS A 920 8.83 -24.81 -19.77
N GLY A 921 10.03 -25.40 -19.77
CA GLY A 921 10.91 -25.49 -20.93
C GLY A 921 11.60 -24.16 -21.26
N PHE A 922 11.85 -23.34 -20.24
CA PHE A 922 12.57 -22.07 -20.34
C PHE A 922 14.07 -22.29 -20.12
N SER A 923 14.86 -21.24 -20.27
CA SER A 923 16.29 -21.25 -19.91
C SER A 923 16.59 -20.03 -19.06
N TYR A 924 17.54 -20.13 -18.13
CA TYR A 924 17.91 -18.99 -17.28
C TYR A 924 19.42 -18.77 -17.26
N TYR A 925 19.79 -17.56 -16.85
CA TYR A 925 21.15 -17.20 -16.47
C TYR A 925 21.11 -16.49 -15.11
N ALA A 926 21.71 -17.09 -14.09
CA ALA A 926 21.89 -16.46 -12.79
C ALA A 926 23.25 -15.75 -12.73
N SER A 927 23.22 -14.42 -12.62
CA SER A 927 24.39 -13.56 -12.52
C SER A 927 24.69 -13.20 -11.07
N SER A 928 26.00 -13.12 -10.75
CA SER A 928 26.49 -12.61 -9.47
C SER A 928 26.85 -11.12 -9.51
N THR A 929 26.65 -10.46 -10.66
CA THR A 929 26.95 -9.04 -10.86
C THR A 929 25.95 -8.40 -11.81
N VAL A 930 25.53 -7.17 -11.50
CA VAL A 930 24.75 -6.31 -12.41
C VAL A 930 25.52 -6.03 -13.69
N GLN A 931 26.85 -5.91 -13.62
CA GLN A 931 27.69 -5.66 -14.80
C GLN A 931 27.82 -6.88 -15.74
N LEU A 932 27.21 -8.03 -15.41
CA LEU A 932 27.24 -9.26 -16.22
C LEU A 932 28.69 -9.69 -16.56
N LEU A 933 29.56 -9.64 -15.56
CA LEU A 933 30.96 -10.06 -15.63
C LEU A 933 31.10 -11.56 -15.39
N VAL A 934 32.19 -12.14 -15.87
CA VAL A 934 32.60 -13.50 -15.47
C VAL A 934 33.41 -13.40 -14.19
N ASN A 935 32.82 -13.79 -13.06
CA ASN A 935 33.53 -13.96 -11.80
C ASN A 935 34.13 -15.38 -11.67
N ASP A 936 35.30 -15.47 -11.01
CA ASP A 936 36.15 -16.67 -10.82
C ASP A 936 35.57 -17.72 -9.84
#